data_AF-A0A6U4K386-F1
#
_entry.id   AF-A0A6U4K386-F1
#
_cell.length_a   1.000
_cell.length_b   1.000
_cell.length_c   1.000
_cell.angle_alpha   90.00
_cell.angle_beta   90.00
_cell.angle_gamma   90.00
#
_symmetry.space_group_name_H-M   'P 1'
#
loop_
_entity.id
_entity.type
_entity.pdbx_description
1 polymer ?
#
loop_
_entity_poly.entity_id
_entity_poly.type
_entity_poly.pdbx_seq_one_letter_code
_entity_poly.pdbx_strand_id
1 'polypeptide(L)'
;MGFHPTNLFAPSSRFGSPEELKQLIDIAHGYGLVVMMDVVHCHVSTNALDGLNLMDGSEGCYLHEGLRGLNPAWDCRLFNYKQWEVTRFLLSNLRYFIDEFMVDGFRFVGVTSMIYKHQGICAKFTGDYAQYFGFDSDEEAITYLTLANELVHTLLPDHGITIAEETSNIPTLCKPVAKGGIGFDYRLAMEKANAWRLLAKRRRDEEWDFEELVQTLTGRRKGEKCITMVESKEQCLTAKRPLLVAMFAWESLHTHAVGGVAPHVTELAAGLQRLGHEVHVFVRTTQGGNSHRVFYGVHYHECQFGQNNDFVQEMVNMCDSFVWSMDQSENFMNETYQITHAHDWLAGKALAKAKLSGHRAVMTMHSTEFGRCGNNAYGGQSGRIRDIEAEACHVSDRVICVSGVLAQEVVGQYGIHEGKIKVIYNGIHAEQFDGEEDAGAIKGKYGIGAMEPTILFVGRMAVQKGPDLLVEAIPMILNMRNDCKFLMVGDGHMKAGLEGRTQQLGVGHAVRWLGKKGGGELKSLFKACDAVVVPSRNEPFGIVVLEAWSASKPVVATTCGGPRDFVSPDNDGWLVDPEPGSIAWGVCEILKNFAHSQWMGTRGRVKAAFNFSWDTIARQTRDVYYEQMNRHDAPYASYHLGDATLAHVLMGSAMYNNMGVFDPNEGAARGLALHKMIRLFGCGLGGDGYMTFMGNEFGHPEWIDMPRAGNGWSHSHARRRWDLADNKDLKFKNFEFFEACLLRWESKLQWMAAPSEKLIVCMPSDKVVAFERGPCLFLFNFHPTAWYSQYRIGTSSTTPLLAALDTDEGRFGGLDRHQDAHLKPFPIGEGWNECDGSILVDLPARTGLVLAPVDVLEKARRTAVKGEEVLAMDVDDFVSSLPRWKIRANGAAPATSGSVGTAIKGGVSSMPVGGVRPMKNGF
;
A
#
# COMPACT_ATOMS: atom_id res chain seq x y z
N MET A 1 1.52 0.17 -14.77
CA MET A 1 2.11 1.53 -14.72
C MET A 1 3.64 1.55 -14.75
N GLY A 2 4.35 0.45 -15.03
CA GLY A 2 5.81 0.48 -15.22
C GLY A 2 6.67 0.49 -13.95
N PHE A 3 6.07 0.56 -12.76
CA PHE A 3 6.80 0.63 -11.49
C PHE A 3 7.60 -0.63 -11.11
N HIS A 4 7.26 -1.81 -11.63
CA HIS A 4 8.00 -3.04 -11.36
C HIS A 4 8.78 -3.47 -12.59
N PRO A 5 9.97 -2.89 -12.84
CA PRO A 5 10.77 -3.28 -13.98
C PRO A 5 11.25 -4.73 -13.82
N THR A 6 11.22 -5.47 -14.91
CA THR A 6 11.83 -6.80 -15.01
C THR A 6 13.15 -6.74 -15.79
N ASN A 7 13.16 -6.01 -16.92
CA ASN A 7 14.30 -5.89 -17.84
C ASN A 7 14.67 -4.42 -18.06
N LEU A 8 15.69 -3.91 -17.36
CA LEU A 8 15.96 -2.46 -17.31
C LEU A 8 16.45 -1.87 -18.65
N PHE A 9 17.05 -2.67 -19.54
CA PHE A 9 17.57 -2.20 -20.84
C PHE A 9 16.57 -2.39 -21.99
N ALA A 10 15.38 -2.92 -21.71
CA ALA A 10 14.39 -3.23 -22.73
C ALA A 10 13.26 -2.20 -22.75
N PRO A 11 13.08 -1.44 -23.85
CA PRO A 11 11.81 -0.75 -24.09
C PRO A 11 10.64 -1.73 -24.00
N SER A 12 9.53 -1.30 -23.39
CA SER A 12 8.37 -2.17 -23.21
C SER A 12 7.77 -2.58 -24.56
N SER A 13 7.91 -3.86 -24.91
CA SER A 13 7.43 -4.45 -26.16
C SER A 13 5.91 -4.33 -26.39
N ARG A 14 5.12 -4.00 -25.36
CA ARG A 14 3.67 -3.75 -25.46
C ARG A 14 3.32 -2.59 -26.42
N PHE A 15 4.25 -1.66 -26.62
CA PHE A 15 3.98 -0.43 -27.39
C PHE A 15 4.65 -0.41 -28.76
N GLY A 16 5.44 -1.44 -29.08
CA GLY A 16 6.19 -1.52 -30.33
C GLY A 16 7.62 -2.00 -30.15
N SER A 17 8.37 -1.87 -31.23
CA SER A 17 9.81 -2.11 -31.33
C SER A 17 10.63 -0.96 -30.73
N PRO A 18 11.91 -1.21 -30.39
CA PRO A 18 12.85 -0.14 -30.03
C PRO A 18 12.93 0.98 -31.09
N GLU A 19 12.86 0.64 -32.38
CA GLU A 19 12.90 1.60 -33.48
C GLU A 19 11.69 2.54 -33.47
N GLU A 20 10.51 2.05 -33.10
CA GLU A 20 9.31 2.89 -32.96
C GLU A 20 9.43 3.85 -31.77
N LEU A 21 10.12 3.47 -30.70
CA LEU A 21 10.45 4.39 -29.61
C LEU A 21 11.44 5.47 -30.06
N LYS A 22 12.50 5.11 -30.79
CA LYS A 22 13.44 6.08 -31.37
C LYS A 22 12.70 7.07 -32.27
N GLN A 23 11.80 6.57 -33.12
CA GLN A 23 10.97 7.41 -34.00
C GLN A 23 10.06 8.36 -33.20
N LEU A 24 9.44 7.89 -32.11
CA LEU A 24 8.60 8.74 -31.26
C LEU A 24 9.40 9.91 -30.67
N ILE A 25 10.60 9.64 -30.18
CA ILE A 25 11.48 10.66 -29.58
C ILE A 25 11.93 11.66 -30.65
N ASP A 26 12.37 11.17 -31.82
CA ASP A 26 12.78 12.02 -32.95
C ASP A 26 11.65 12.93 -33.45
N ILE A 27 10.41 12.42 -33.51
CA ILE A 27 9.24 13.23 -33.84
C ILE A 27 9.01 14.31 -32.76
N ALA A 28 9.12 13.97 -31.47
CA ALA A 28 8.97 14.93 -30.38
C ALA A 28 10.02 16.04 -30.46
N HIS A 29 11.28 15.69 -30.72
CA HIS A 29 12.36 16.65 -30.98
C HIS A 29 12.06 17.52 -32.21
N GLY A 30 11.49 16.97 -33.28
CA GLY A 30 11.02 17.73 -34.44
C GLY A 30 9.94 18.77 -34.10
N TYR A 31 9.16 18.54 -33.03
CA TYR A 31 8.24 19.53 -32.49
C TYR A 31 8.90 20.57 -31.56
N GLY A 32 10.14 20.34 -31.13
CA GLY A 32 10.87 21.14 -30.15
C GLY A 32 10.58 20.72 -28.70
N LEU A 33 10.07 19.50 -28.50
CA LEU A 33 9.80 18.93 -27.19
C LEU A 33 10.99 18.09 -26.73
N VAL A 34 11.42 18.29 -25.49
CA VAL A 34 12.36 17.36 -24.83
C VAL A 34 11.60 16.14 -24.31
N VAL A 35 12.25 14.98 -24.32
CA VAL A 35 11.72 13.72 -23.82
C VAL A 35 12.53 13.24 -22.63
N MET A 36 11.86 13.19 -21.48
CA MET A 36 12.42 12.62 -20.26
C MET A 36 11.88 11.20 -20.04
N MET A 37 12.69 10.34 -19.44
CA MET A 37 12.31 8.97 -19.12
C MET A 37 12.22 8.73 -17.60
N ASP A 38 11.17 8.05 -17.16
CA ASP A 38 11.09 7.51 -15.80
C ASP A 38 12.11 6.38 -15.64
N VAL A 39 13.03 6.52 -14.68
CA VAL A 39 13.99 5.47 -14.31
C VAL A 39 13.66 4.91 -12.94
N VAL A 40 13.42 3.60 -12.89
CA VAL A 40 13.12 2.87 -11.66
C VAL A 40 14.38 2.14 -11.23
N HIS A 41 15.28 2.88 -10.57
CA HIS A 41 16.52 2.35 -10.02
C HIS A 41 16.44 2.10 -8.51
N CYS A 42 15.29 2.36 -7.89
CA CYS A 42 15.07 2.10 -6.47
C CYS A 42 14.82 0.61 -6.16
N HIS A 43 14.31 -0.17 -7.12
CA HIS A 43 13.96 -1.58 -6.94
C HIS A 43 13.72 -2.30 -8.28
N VAL A 44 13.49 -3.62 -8.21
CA VAL A 44 13.05 -4.48 -9.33
C VAL A 44 11.93 -5.43 -8.91
N SER A 45 11.22 -6.00 -9.89
CA SER A 45 10.21 -7.04 -9.65
C SER A 45 10.79 -8.25 -8.89
N THR A 46 9.95 -8.91 -8.09
CA THR A 46 10.24 -10.23 -7.49
C THR A 46 10.21 -11.38 -8.49
N ASN A 47 9.87 -11.14 -9.76
CA ASN A 47 9.86 -12.15 -10.79
C ASN A 47 11.26 -12.72 -11.07
N ALA A 48 11.41 -14.03 -10.88
CA ALA A 48 12.65 -14.75 -11.16
C ALA A 48 12.74 -15.34 -12.58
N LEU A 49 11.61 -15.54 -13.27
CA LEU A 49 11.60 -16.18 -14.59
C LEU A 49 11.92 -15.21 -15.73
N ASP A 50 11.48 -13.97 -15.61
CA ASP A 50 11.54 -12.94 -16.66
C ASP A 50 12.14 -11.63 -16.17
N GLY A 51 12.73 -11.62 -14.97
CA GLY A 51 13.34 -10.45 -14.33
C GLY A 51 14.70 -10.75 -13.68
N LEU A 52 15.24 -9.75 -12.99
CA LEU A 52 16.57 -9.81 -12.36
C LEU A 52 16.63 -10.60 -11.04
N ASN A 53 15.48 -11.00 -10.50
CA ASN A 53 15.46 -11.73 -9.23
C ASN A 53 16.04 -13.14 -9.40
N LEU A 54 16.88 -13.59 -8.46
CA LEU A 54 17.51 -14.92 -8.48
C LEU A 54 18.26 -15.23 -9.79
N MET A 55 18.85 -14.24 -10.44
CA MET A 55 19.48 -14.38 -11.77
C MET A 55 20.58 -15.46 -11.81
N ASP A 56 21.34 -15.61 -10.74
CA ASP A 56 22.37 -16.65 -10.56
C ASP A 56 21.93 -17.79 -9.61
N GLY A 57 20.64 -17.82 -9.24
CA GLY A 57 20.07 -18.73 -8.25
C GLY A 57 20.21 -18.26 -6.80
N SER A 58 20.92 -17.15 -6.54
CA SER A 58 21.07 -16.55 -5.21
C SER A 58 20.20 -15.31 -5.02
N GLU A 59 19.91 -14.96 -3.76
CA GLU A 59 19.23 -13.70 -3.45
C GLU A 59 20.13 -12.47 -3.62
N GLY A 60 21.45 -12.63 -3.58
CA GLY A 60 22.43 -11.57 -3.35
C GLY A 60 23.17 -11.00 -4.57
N CYS A 61 22.86 -11.49 -5.78
CA CYS A 61 23.54 -11.11 -7.03
C CYS A 61 23.55 -9.58 -7.27
N TYR A 62 22.51 -9.03 -7.91
CA TYR A 62 22.36 -7.57 -8.08
C TYR A 62 21.71 -6.88 -6.87
N LEU A 63 21.25 -7.67 -5.90
CA LEU A 63 20.27 -7.29 -4.89
C LEU A 63 20.84 -7.54 -3.49
N HIS A 64 20.30 -6.88 -2.46
CA HIS A 64 20.60 -7.28 -1.08
C HIS A 64 19.95 -8.63 -0.73
N GLU A 65 20.57 -9.41 0.16
CA GLU A 65 20.01 -10.66 0.70
C GLU A 65 19.08 -10.40 1.90
N GLY A 66 18.18 -11.36 2.16
CA GLY A 66 17.29 -11.32 3.32
C GLY A 66 16.39 -10.09 3.38
N LEU A 67 16.04 -9.64 4.59
CA LEU A 67 15.09 -8.55 4.79
C LEU A 67 15.56 -7.20 4.22
N ARG A 68 16.87 -6.95 4.18
CA ARG A 68 17.43 -5.72 3.55
C ARG A 68 17.17 -5.69 2.04
N GLY A 69 17.05 -6.86 1.41
CA GLY A 69 16.75 -7.04 0.00
C GLY A 69 15.31 -6.87 -0.42
N LEU A 70 14.40 -6.55 0.52
CA LEU A 70 12.97 -6.55 0.29
C LEU A 70 12.37 -5.18 0.63
N ASN A 71 11.47 -4.71 -0.22
CA ASN A 71 10.50 -3.68 0.15
C ASN A 71 9.14 -4.36 0.31
N PRO A 72 8.65 -4.54 1.56
CA PRO A 72 7.42 -5.27 1.82
C PRO A 72 6.16 -4.49 1.42
N ALA A 73 6.24 -3.15 1.37
CA ALA A 73 5.12 -2.31 0.96
C ALA A 73 4.86 -2.41 -0.56
N TRP A 74 5.92 -2.59 -1.34
CA TRP A 74 5.87 -2.66 -2.80
C TRP A 74 5.97 -4.09 -3.36
N ASP A 75 6.26 -5.08 -2.52
CA ASP A 75 6.53 -6.46 -2.94
C ASP A 75 7.61 -6.53 -4.04
N CYS A 76 8.76 -5.91 -3.75
CA CYS A 76 9.85 -5.77 -4.71
C CYS A 76 11.23 -5.98 -4.08
N ARG A 77 12.24 -6.19 -4.93
CA ARG A 77 13.62 -6.43 -4.51
C ARG A 77 14.48 -5.18 -4.62
N LEU A 78 15.39 -4.98 -3.67
CA LEU A 78 16.24 -3.79 -3.57
C LEU A 78 17.67 -4.04 -4.04
N PHE A 79 18.19 -3.11 -4.84
CA PHE A 79 19.57 -3.14 -5.34
C PHE A 79 20.60 -3.00 -4.21
N ASN A 80 21.75 -3.64 -4.41
CA ASN A 80 22.92 -3.47 -3.56
C ASN A 80 23.90 -2.48 -4.22
N TYR A 81 23.68 -1.18 -4.01
CA TYR A 81 24.45 -0.10 -4.66
C TYR A 81 25.94 -0.12 -4.34
N LYS A 82 26.35 -0.80 -3.25
CA LYS A 82 27.76 -1.01 -2.91
C LYS A 82 28.51 -1.82 -3.95
N GLN A 83 27.83 -2.73 -4.64
CA GLN A 83 28.47 -3.61 -5.60
C GLN A 83 28.87 -2.87 -6.87
N TRP A 84 30.12 -3.08 -7.29
CA TRP A 84 30.67 -2.45 -8.49
C TRP A 84 29.85 -2.76 -9.75
N GLU A 85 29.47 -4.03 -9.94
CA GLU A 85 28.71 -4.45 -11.12
C GLU A 85 27.25 -3.95 -11.10
N VAL A 86 26.67 -3.72 -9.92
CA VAL A 86 25.36 -3.05 -9.81
C VAL A 86 25.47 -1.59 -10.24
N THR A 87 26.47 -0.87 -9.74
CA THR A 87 26.72 0.52 -10.15
C THR A 87 27.04 0.61 -11.64
N ARG A 88 27.86 -0.30 -12.19
CA ARG A 88 28.11 -0.38 -13.64
C ARG A 88 26.81 -0.59 -14.41
N PHE A 89 25.99 -1.54 -13.99
CA PHE A 89 24.73 -1.89 -14.65
C PHE A 89 23.77 -0.68 -14.68
N LEU A 90 23.55 -0.02 -13.54
CA LEU A 90 22.62 1.11 -13.43
C LEU A 90 23.13 2.39 -14.13
N LEU A 91 24.43 2.70 -14.05
CA LEU A 91 24.99 3.85 -14.79
C LEU A 91 25.00 3.61 -16.30
N SER A 92 25.31 2.38 -16.73
CA SER A 92 25.25 2.00 -18.15
C SER A 92 23.81 2.06 -18.68
N ASN A 93 22.80 1.83 -17.83
CA ASN A 93 21.41 1.97 -18.21
C ASN A 93 21.06 3.40 -18.61
N LEU A 94 21.46 4.38 -17.81
CA LEU A 94 21.25 5.80 -18.12
C LEU A 94 21.93 6.17 -19.44
N ARG A 95 23.21 5.81 -19.58
CA ARG A 95 23.96 6.09 -20.81
C ARG A 95 23.35 5.40 -22.03
N TYR A 96 22.88 4.16 -21.90
CA TYR A 96 22.24 3.43 -22.99
C TYR A 96 21.01 4.18 -23.53
N PHE A 97 20.15 4.71 -22.67
CA PHE A 97 18.98 5.46 -23.13
C PHE A 97 19.31 6.84 -23.71
N ILE A 98 20.38 7.48 -23.23
CA ILE A 98 20.91 8.70 -23.85
C ILE A 98 21.43 8.38 -25.26
N ASP A 99 22.38 7.45 -25.38
CA ASP A 99 23.10 7.20 -26.64
C ASP A 99 22.20 6.54 -27.70
N GLU A 100 21.35 5.59 -27.30
CA GLU A 100 20.56 4.81 -28.26
C GLU A 100 19.21 5.43 -28.62
N PHE A 101 18.58 6.14 -27.68
CA PHE A 101 17.23 6.66 -27.82
C PHE A 101 17.15 8.18 -27.80
N MET A 102 18.28 8.88 -27.60
CA MET A 102 18.33 10.35 -27.53
C MET A 102 17.42 10.92 -26.44
N VAL A 103 17.34 10.24 -25.29
CA VAL A 103 16.61 10.74 -24.13
C VAL A 103 17.32 11.97 -23.54
N ASP A 104 16.59 13.06 -23.28
CA ASP A 104 17.15 14.35 -22.85
C ASP A 104 17.35 14.47 -21.33
N GLY A 105 16.89 13.47 -20.58
CA GLY A 105 16.93 13.50 -19.12
C GLY A 105 16.08 12.44 -18.46
N PHE A 106 16.12 12.42 -17.13
CA PHE A 106 15.52 11.35 -16.34
C PHE A 106 14.74 11.84 -15.14
N ARG A 107 13.62 11.19 -14.86
CA ARG A 107 12.93 11.29 -13.58
C ARG A 107 13.21 10.02 -12.78
N PHE A 108 13.94 10.14 -11.68
CA PHE A 108 14.26 9.05 -10.79
C PHE A 108 13.07 8.79 -9.86
N VAL A 109 12.49 7.59 -10.00
CA VAL A 109 11.32 7.16 -9.24
C VAL A 109 11.75 6.58 -7.89
N GLY A 110 11.02 6.93 -6.82
CA GLY A 110 11.20 6.32 -5.50
C GLY A 110 12.52 6.67 -4.81
N VAL A 111 13.05 7.89 -5.02
CA VAL A 111 14.32 8.35 -4.42
C VAL A 111 14.27 8.27 -2.89
N THR A 112 13.12 8.57 -2.27
CA THR A 112 12.94 8.39 -0.81
C THR A 112 13.23 6.96 -0.37
N SER A 113 12.83 5.95 -1.15
CA SER A 113 13.08 4.54 -0.81
C SER A 113 14.55 4.16 -0.97
N MET A 114 15.33 4.93 -1.73
CA MET A 114 16.75 4.69 -1.95
C MET A 114 17.58 5.27 -0.82
N ILE A 115 17.34 6.54 -0.45
CA ILE A 115 18.21 7.29 0.45
C ILE A 115 18.04 6.94 1.94
N TYR A 116 17.01 6.17 2.29
CA TYR A 116 16.75 5.71 3.66
C TYR A 116 16.62 4.19 3.74
N LYS A 117 17.27 3.58 4.73
CA LYS A 117 17.19 2.12 5.01
C LYS A 117 15.79 1.67 5.42
N HIS A 118 15.03 2.54 6.08
CA HIS A 118 13.61 2.33 6.37
C HIS A 118 12.69 2.65 5.17
N GLN A 119 13.25 3.01 4.02
CA GLN A 119 12.56 3.19 2.73
C GLN A 119 11.49 4.31 2.73
N GLY A 120 11.53 5.21 3.72
CA GLY A 120 10.45 6.16 4.00
C GLY A 120 9.14 5.53 4.52
N ILE A 121 9.09 4.22 4.74
CA ILE A 121 7.91 3.51 5.24
C ILE A 121 7.70 3.85 6.71
N CYS A 122 6.50 4.32 7.07
CA CYS A 122 6.12 4.74 8.42
C CYS A 122 7.00 5.84 9.05
N ALA A 123 7.87 6.48 8.26
CA ALA A 123 8.72 7.58 8.71
C ALA A 123 7.96 8.90 8.64
N LYS A 124 8.16 9.76 9.65
CA LYS A 124 7.63 11.13 9.68
C LYS A 124 8.79 12.10 9.54
N PHE A 125 8.74 12.96 8.53
CA PHE A 125 9.73 14.01 8.30
C PHE A 125 9.16 15.33 8.79
N THR A 126 9.66 15.83 9.92
CA THR A 126 9.21 17.07 10.57
C THR A 126 10.07 18.27 10.18
N GLY A 127 11.15 18.05 9.43
CA GLY A 127 12.17 19.06 9.16
C GLY A 127 13.35 19.05 10.15
N ASP A 128 13.36 18.14 11.12
CA ASP A 128 14.53 17.92 11.98
C ASP A 128 15.64 17.24 11.18
N TYR A 129 16.85 17.82 11.20
CA TYR A 129 17.96 17.37 10.37
C TYR A 129 18.51 16.01 10.83
N ALA A 130 18.27 15.63 12.08
CA ALA A 130 18.63 14.30 12.58
C ALA A 130 17.83 13.17 11.89
N GLN A 131 16.66 13.48 11.30
CA GLN A 131 15.86 12.51 10.54
C GLN A 131 16.42 12.26 9.13
N TYR A 132 17.21 13.20 8.61
CA TYR A 132 17.81 13.11 7.27
C TYR A 132 19.23 12.54 7.32
N PHE A 133 20.00 12.93 8.33
CA PHE A 133 21.43 12.61 8.44
C PHE A 133 21.66 11.77 9.70
N GLY A 134 21.83 10.46 9.54
CA GLY A 134 21.96 9.55 10.67
C GLY A 134 22.17 8.10 10.24
N PHE A 135 22.02 7.17 11.19
CA PHE A 135 22.23 5.74 10.91
C PHE A 135 21.28 5.19 9.83
N ASP A 136 20.10 5.80 9.69
CA ASP A 136 19.08 5.37 8.75
C ASP A 136 19.31 5.85 7.31
N SER A 137 20.22 6.81 7.07
CA SER A 137 20.57 7.18 5.69
C SER A 137 21.36 6.08 5.00
N ASP A 138 21.06 5.85 3.72
CA ASP A 138 21.78 4.90 2.88
C ASP A 138 22.83 5.64 2.03
N GLU A 139 24.06 5.68 2.55
CA GLU A 139 25.20 6.32 1.89
C GLU A 139 25.56 5.65 0.55
N GLU A 140 25.27 4.35 0.40
CA GLU A 140 25.59 3.58 -0.82
C GLU A 140 24.65 4.04 -1.95
N ALA A 141 23.36 4.19 -1.65
CA ALA A 141 22.38 4.72 -2.58
C ALA A 141 22.61 6.20 -2.90
N ILE A 142 22.92 7.04 -1.92
CA ILE A 142 23.23 8.47 -2.13
C ILE A 142 24.45 8.62 -3.05
N THR A 143 25.50 7.81 -2.83
CA THR A 143 26.70 7.82 -3.68
C THR A 143 26.35 7.45 -5.13
N TYR A 144 25.54 6.41 -5.33
CA TYR A 144 25.06 6.04 -6.66
C TYR A 144 24.29 7.18 -7.34
N LEU A 145 23.37 7.84 -6.64
CA LEU A 145 22.60 8.96 -7.18
C LEU A 145 23.48 10.15 -7.57
N THR A 146 24.49 10.46 -6.75
CA THR A 146 25.49 11.49 -7.06
C THR A 146 26.26 11.17 -8.34
N LEU A 147 26.75 9.93 -8.48
CA LEU A 147 27.42 9.47 -9.69
C LEU A 147 26.50 9.49 -10.92
N ALA A 148 25.24 9.12 -10.74
CA ALA A 148 24.23 9.11 -11.80
C ALA A 148 23.96 10.53 -12.32
N ASN A 149 23.77 11.52 -11.43
CA ASN A 149 23.59 12.91 -11.81
C ASN A 149 24.83 13.46 -12.54
N GLU A 150 26.02 13.26 -11.97
CA GLU A 150 27.26 13.75 -12.60
C GLU A 150 27.50 13.12 -13.98
N LEU A 151 27.15 11.83 -14.15
CA LEU A 151 27.18 11.18 -15.46
C LEU A 151 26.22 11.83 -16.45
N VAL A 152 24.95 12.05 -16.08
CA VAL A 152 23.96 12.66 -16.98
C VAL A 152 24.39 14.06 -17.39
N HIS A 153 24.83 14.90 -16.46
CA HIS A 153 25.30 16.26 -16.78
C HIS A 153 26.63 16.29 -17.54
N THR A 154 27.45 15.25 -17.43
CA THR A 154 28.66 15.12 -18.26
C THR A 154 28.32 14.74 -19.70
N LEU A 155 27.35 13.84 -19.89
CA LEU A 155 26.93 13.39 -21.22
C LEU A 155 26.06 14.42 -21.94
N LEU A 156 25.25 15.17 -21.20
CA LEU A 156 24.31 16.18 -21.71
C LEU A 156 24.55 17.54 -21.03
N PRO A 157 25.70 18.21 -21.26
CA PRO A 157 26.10 19.41 -20.51
C PRO A 157 25.19 20.63 -20.75
N ASP A 158 24.56 20.72 -21.91
CA ASP A 158 23.77 21.90 -22.30
C ASP A 158 22.29 21.81 -21.90
N HIS A 159 21.75 20.60 -21.78
CA HIS A 159 20.30 20.38 -21.66
C HIS A 159 19.88 19.17 -20.83
N GLY A 160 20.83 18.41 -20.26
CA GLY A 160 20.53 17.26 -19.41
C GLY A 160 19.79 17.68 -18.15
N ILE A 161 18.59 17.12 -17.93
CA ILE A 161 17.78 17.40 -16.75
C ILE A 161 17.55 16.12 -15.94
N THR A 162 17.78 16.19 -14.62
CA THR A 162 17.40 15.12 -13.69
C THR A 162 16.39 15.60 -12.65
N ILE A 163 15.34 14.80 -12.47
CA ILE A 163 14.23 15.08 -11.54
C ILE A 163 14.17 13.97 -10.50
N ALA A 164 14.13 14.33 -9.21
CA ALA A 164 13.95 13.39 -8.12
C ALA A 164 12.47 13.30 -7.67
N GLU A 165 11.90 12.10 -7.72
CA GLU A 165 10.66 11.77 -7.01
C GLU A 165 11.00 11.43 -5.54
N GLU A 166 11.03 12.47 -4.72
CA GLU A 166 11.54 12.44 -3.34
C GLU A 166 10.59 13.23 -2.43
N THR A 167 10.15 12.62 -1.32
CA THR A 167 9.03 13.10 -0.49
C THR A 167 9.43 13.50 0.94
N SER A 168 10.65 13.19 1.37
CA SER A 168 11.16 13.57 2.69
C SER A 168 11.58 15.03 2.80
N ASN A 169 11.86 15.69 1.67
CA ASN A 169 12.39 17.07 1.63
C ASN A 169 13.81 17.18 2.21
N ILE A 170 14.64 16.19 1.90
CA ILE A 170 16.05 16.15 2.30
C ILE A 170 16.78 17.41 1.78
N PRO A 171 17.59 18.10 2.61
CA PRO A 171 18.40 19.23 2.17
C PRO A 171 19.44 18.81 1.11
N THR A 172 19.85 19.77 0.28
CA THR A 172 20.95 19.61 -0.71
C THR A 172 20.71 18.60 -1.83
N LEU A 173 19.49 18.04 -1.94
CA LEU A 173 19.09 17.15 -3.02
C LEU A 173 19.33 17.78 -4.39
N CYS A 174 18.89 19.04 -4.54
CA CYS A 174 19.00 19.77 -5.81
C CYS A 174 20.16 20.79 -5.83
N LYS A 175 21.22 20.54 -5.05
CA LYS A 175 22.45 21.33 -5.12
C LYS A 175 23.49 20.62 -5.99
N PRO A 176 24.36 21.36 -6.71
CA PRO A 176 25.43 20.76 -7.50
C PRO A 176 26.34 19.87 -6.65
N VAL A 177 26.85 18.79 -7.24
CA VAL A 177 27.79 17.86 -6.59
C VAL A 177 29.03 18.57 -6.06
N ALA A 178 29.57 19.52 -6.85
CA ALA A 178 30.70 20.36 -6.45
C ALA A 178 30.46 21.22 -5.19
N LYS A 179 29.20 21.38 -4.75
CA LYS A 179 28.80 22.08 -3.52
C LYS A 179 28.36 21.11 -2.41
N GLY A 180 28.60 19.81 -2.55
CA GLY A 180 28.19 18.77 -1.60
C GLY A 180 26.70 18.39 -1.69
N GLY A 181 26.05 18.65 -2.83
CA GLY A 181 24.69 18.16 -3.09
C GLY A 181 24.66 16.81 -3.80
N ILE A 182 23.46 16.25 -3.95
CA ILE A 182 23.24 14.98 -4.68
C ILE A 182 23.22 15.21 -6.20
N GLY A 183 23.02 16.45 -6.65
CA GLY A 183 23.18 16.84 -8.05
C GLY A 183 21.91 16.85 -8.88
N PHE A 184 20.71 16.66 -8.32
CA PHE A 184 19.47 16.77 -9.09
C PHE A 184 19.19 18.21 -9.53
N ASP A 185 18.53 18.39 -10.68
CA ASP A 185 18.08 19.73 -11.11
C ASP A 185 16.79 20.15 -10.42
N TYR A 186 15.85 19.21 -10.26
CA TYR A 186 14.53 19.46 -9.69
C TYR A 186 14.12 18.34 -8.74
N ARG A 187 13.31 18.70 -7.74
CA ARG A 187 12.52 17.75 -6.96
C ARG A 187 11.04 17.85 -7.28
N LEU A 188 10.32 16.74 -7.17
CA LEU A 188 8.88 16.70 -7.39
C LEU A 188 8.13 17.09 -6.10
N ALA A 189 7.28 18.11 -6.17
CA ALA A 189 6.52 18.62 -5.02
C ALA A 189 5.16 17.91 -4.86
N MET A 190 5.21 16.64 -4.47
CA MET A 190 4.02 15.78 -4.37
C MET A 190 3.04 16.23 -3.26
N GLU A 191 3.54 16.84 -2.19
CA GLU A 191 2.74 17.38 -1.08
C GLU A 191 1.73 18.44 -1.56
N LYS A 192 2.08 19.20 -2.59
CA LYS A 192 1.27 20.30 -3.13
C LYS A 192 -0.01 19.81 -3.80
N ALA A 193 0.08 18.72 -4.55
CA ALA A 193 -1.07 18.05 -5.14
C ALA A 193 -2.03 17.48 -4.07
N ASN A 194 -1.49 17.06 -2.92
CA ASN A 194 -2.31 16.55 -1.82
C ASN A 194 -3.06 17.63 -1.06
N ALA A 195 -2.46 18.82 -0.91
CA ALA A 195 -3.15 19.96 -0.30
C ALA A 195 -4.43 20.32 -1.08
N TRP A 196 -4.33 20.43 -2.42
CA TRP A 196 -5.50 20.66 -3.28
C TRP A 196 -6.54 19.56 -3.15
N ARG A 197 -6.10 18.30 -3.15
CA ARG A 197 -6.99 17.13 -3.03
C ARG A 197 -7.74 17.11 -1.71
N LEU A 198 -7.06 17.43 -0.60
CA LEU A 198 -7.66 17.48 0.73
C LEU A 198 -8.73 18.56 0.82
N LEU A 199 -8.45 19.76 0.31
CA LEU A 199 -9.42 20.84 0.26
C LEU A 199 -10.65 20.44 -0.56
N ALA A 200 -10.44 19.94 -1.78
CA ALA A 200 -11.54 19.57 -2.68
C ALA A 200 -12.41 18.41 -2.17
N LYS A 201 -11.85 17.48 -1.39
CA LYS A 201 -12.55 16.26 -0.94
C LYS A 201 -13.15 16.35 0.46
N ARG A 202 -12.52 17.09 1.39
CA ARG A 202 -12.87 17.05 2.82
C ARG A 202 -13.49 18.33 3.36
N ARG A 203 -13.48 19.43 2.60
CA ARG A 203 -13.95 20.75 3.06
C ARG A 203 -14.93 21.33 2.05
N ARG A 204 -15.94 22.05 2.55
CA ARG A 204 -16.79 22.89 1.69
C ARG A 204 -16.00 24.12 1.24
N ASP A 205 -16.37 24.74 0.11
CA ASP A 205 -15.65 25.89 -0.47
C ASP A 205 -15.45 27.04 0.54
N GLU A 206 -16.45 27.29 1.39
CA GLU A 206 -16.42 28.35 2.41
C GLU A 206 -15.39 28.06 3.52
N GLU A 207 -15.05 26.79 3.72
CA GLU A 207 -14.15 26.29 4.75
C GLU A 207 -12.72 26.12 4.24
N TRP A 208 -12.42 26.48 3.00
CA TRP A 208 -11.06 26.40 2.48
C TRP A 208 -10.15 27.39 3.19
N ASP A 209 -9.08 26.85 3.77
CA ASP A 209 -8.01 27.58 4.42
C ASP A 209 -6.91 27.87 3.40
N PHE A 210 -6.89 29.12 2.91
CA PHE A 210 -5.90 29.56 1.94
C PHE A 210 -4.57 29.93 2.57
N GLU A 211 -4.50 30.21 3.88
CA GLU A 211 -3.23 30.47 4.55
C GLU A 211 -2.41 29.17 4.61
N GLU A 212 -3.03 28.08 5.07
CA GLU A 212 -2.40 26.75 5.09
C GLU A 212 -1.97 26.30 3.68
N LEU A 213 -2.85 26.53 2.69
CA LEU A 213 -2.55 26.19 1.31
C LEU A 213 -1.39 27.01 0.74
N VAL A 214 -1.41 28.33 0.88
CA VAL A 214 -0.33 29.20 0.41
C VAL A 214 0.98 28.85 1.11
N GLN A 215 0.95 28.58 2.41
CA GLN A 215 2.12 28.12 3.15
C GLN A 215 2.65 26.79 2.59
N THR A 216 1.77 25.85 2.25
CA THR A 216 2.17 24.56 1.66
C THR A 216 2.76 24.74 0.25
N LEU A 217 2.15 25.55 -0.61
CA LEU A 217 2.61 25.75 -1.98
C LEU A 217 3.92 26.54 -2.05
N THR A 218 4.09 27.54 -1.17
CA THR A 218 5.32 28.34 -1.09
C THR A 218 6.40 27.68 -0.23
N GLY A 219 6.04 26.69 0.58
CA GLY A 219 6.92 25.90 1.43
C GLY A 219 7.94 25.10 0.62
N ARG A 220 9.05 25.73 0.25
CA ARG A 220 10.17 25.11 -0.46
C ARG A 220 11.52 25.65 0.01
N ARG A 221 12.57 24.87 -0.24
CA ARG A 221 13.94 25.24 0.13
C ARG A 221 14.48 26.28 -0.86
N LYS A 222 14.92 27.44 -0.35
CA LYS A 222 15.47 28.51 -1.20
C LYS A 222 16.70 28.04 -1.98
N GLY A 223 16.67 28.26 -3.30
CA GLY A 223 17.74 27.89 -4.22
C GLY A 223 17.80 26.39 -4.57
N GLU A 224 16.77 25.61 -4.25
CA GLU A 224 16.56 24.26 -4.78
C GLU A 224 15.27 24.29 -5.61
N LYS A 225 15.36 23.93 -6.89
CA LYS A 225 14.22 24.03 -7.80
C LYS A 225 13.24 22.88 -7.56
N CYS A 226 11.95 23.16 -7.70
CA CYS A 226 10.90 22.15 -7.58
C CYS A 226 9.92 22.20 -8.75
N ILE A 227 9.42 21.03 -9.14
CA ILE A 227 8.33 20.90 -10.11
C ILE A 227 7.04 20.70 -9.34
N THR A 228 6.07 21.57 -9.58
CA THR A 228 4.75 21.53 -8.97
C THR A 228 3.74 20.83 -9.85
N MET A 229 2.70 20.31 -9.23
CA MET A 229 1.50 19.80 -9.90
C MET A 229 0.31 19.99 -8.98
N VAL A 230 -0.89 20.11 -9.56
CA VAL A 230 -2.13 20.21 -8.78
C VAL A 230 -2.80 18.86 -8.56
N GLU A 231 -2.44 17.87 -9.37
CA GLU A 231 -2.86 16.48 -9.26
C GLU A 231 -1.79 15.57 -9.86
N SER A 232 -1.54 14.42 -9.23
CA SER A 232 -0.52 13.46 -9.65
C SER A 232 -1.10 12.24 -10.38
N LYS A 233 -0.26 11.51 -11.11
CA LYS A 233 -0.67 10.25 -11.75
C LYS A 233 -1.15 9.23 -10.70
N GLU A 234 -0.49 9.17 -9.55
CA GLU A 234 -0.82 8.29 -8.42
C GLU A 234 -2.21 8.60 -7.86
N GLN A 235 -2.59 9.88 -7.78
CA GLN A 235 -3.91 10.28 -7.31
C GLN A 235 -5.05 9.91 -8.28
N CYS A 236 -4.73 9.80 -9.58
CA CYS A 236 -5.69 9.36 -10.59
C CYS A 236 -5.85 7.83 -10.67
N LEU A 237 -4.94 7.06 -10.07
CA LEU A 237 -4.99 5.61 -10.09
C LEU A 237 -5.94 5.08 -9.01
N THR A 238 -6.66 4.00 -9.34
CA THR A 238 -7.31 3.18 -8.31
C THR A 238 -6.28 2.24 -7.69
N ALA A 239 -5.91 2.50 -6.44
CA ALA A 239 -4.96 1.68 -5.67
C ALA A 239 -5.63 0.94 -4.51
N LYS A 240 -4.99 -0.13 -4.02
CA LYS A 240 -5.30 -0.72 -2.71
C LYS A 240 -5.13 0.38 -1.66
N ARG A 241 -6.15 0.63 -0.85
CA ARG A 241 -6.13 1.63 0.23
C ARG A 241 -5.96 0.95 1.58
N PRO A 242 -5.43 1.66 2.59
CA PRO A 242 -5.52 1.20 3.96
C PRO A 242 -6.97 0.93 4.26
N LEU A 243 -7.21 -0.18 4.95
CA LEU A 243 -8.55 -0.56 5.34
C LEU A 243 -8.67 -0.15 6.80
N LEU A 244 -9.81 0.43 7.12
CA LEU A 244 -10.31 0.58 8.47
C LEU A 244 -11.01 -0.73 8.82
N VAL A 245 -10.40 -1.49 9.73
CA VAL A 245 -10.79 -2.86 10.07
C VAL A 245 -11.24 -2.93 11.52
N ALA A 246 -12.47 -3.39 11.75
CA ALA A 246 -12.98 -3.74 13.07
C ALA A 246 -12.81 -5.25 13.29
N MET A 247 -12.08 -5.65 14.33
CA MET A 247 -11.91 -7.04 14.76
C MET A 247 -12.67 -7.29 16.06
N PHE A 248 -13.46 -8.37 16.12
CA PHE A 248 -14.21 -8.78 17.30
C PHE A 248 -13.59 -10.04 17.89
N ALA A 249 -13.20 -9.99 19.16
CA ALA A 249 -12.61 -11.13 19.84
C ALA A 249 -12.92 -11.17 21.34
N TRP A 250 -13.02 -12.38 21.90
CA TRP A 250 -13.22 -12.57 23.33
C TRP A 250 -11.94 -12.32 24.15
N GLU A 251 -10.77 -12.48 23.54
CA GLU A 251 -9.47 -12.42 24.20
C GLU A 251 -8.37 -11.79 23.35
N SER A 252 -7.35 -11.22 24.00
CA SER A 252 -6.17 -10.56 23.42
C SER A 252 -5.03 -10.56 24.44
N LEU A 253 -3.76 -10.59 23.99
CA LEU A 253 -2.60 -10.51 24.87
C LEU A 253 -2.50 -9.19 25.65
N HIS A 254 -3.08 -8.11 25.15
CA HIS A 254 -2.98 -6.79 25.77
C HIS A 254 -4.08 -6.49 26.80
N THR A 255 -5.10 -7.34 26.91
CA THR A 255 -6.22 -7.15 27.84
C THR A 255 -6.42 -8.39 28.71
N HIS A 256 -6.87 -9.48 28.12
CA HIS A 256 -7.12 -10.74 28.81
C HIS A 256 -6.80 -11.93 27.92
N ALA A 257 -5.81 -12.72 28.31
CA ALA A 257 -5.32 -13.88 27.57
C ALA A 257 -5.67 -15.18 28.30
N VAL A 258 -6.48 -16.04 27.67
CA VAL A 258 -6.89 -17.35 28.21
C VAL A 258 -6.38 -18.50 27.34
N GLY A 259 -6.37 -18.33 26.01
CA GLY A 259 -6.09 -19.37 25.04
C GLY A 259 -5.35 -18.89 23.80
N GLY A 260 -5.25 -19.78 22.81
CA GLY A 260 -4.51 -19.54 21.57
C GLY A 260 -5.14 -18.51 20.62
N VAL A 261 -6.39 -18.10 20.86
CA VAL A 261 -7.02 -17.03 20.06
C VAL A 261 -6.45 -15.66 20.47
N ALA A 262 -6.08 -15.48 21.74
CA ALA A 262 -5.47 -14.24 22.23
C ALA A 262 -4.20 -13.84 21.45
N PRO A 263 -3.16 -14.70 21.33
CA PRO A 263 -2.00 -14.37 20.50
C PRO A 263 -2.38 -14.23 19.03
N HIS A 264 -3.32 -15.02 18.50
CA HIS A 264 -3.71 -14.89 17.09
C HIS A 264 -4.29 -13.50 16.77
N VAL A 265 -5.27 -13.04 17.54
CA VAL A 265 -5.91 -11.75 17.32
C VAL A 265 -4.92 -10.60 17.50
N THR A 266 -4.11 -10.65 18.56
CA THR A 266 -3.12 -9.59 18.82
C THR A 266 -2.10 -9.48 17.70
N GLU A 267 -1.51 -10.60 17.30
CA GLU A 267 -0.41 -10.59 16.36
C GLU A 267 -0.87 -10.40 14.91
N LEU A 268 -2.06 -10.89 14.56
CA LEU A 268 -2.70 -10.58 13.28
C LEU A 268 -3.03 -9.09 13.18
N ALA A 269 -3.59 -8.47 14.22
CA ALA A 269 -3.90 -7.05 14.23
C ALA A 269 -2.62 -6.21 14.07
N ALA A 270 -1.54 -6.57 14.78
CA ALA A 270 -0.24 -5.92 14.62
C ALA A 270 0.35 -6.12 13.22
N GLY A 271 0.23 -7.32 12.63
CA GLY A 271 0.68 -7.59 11.26
C GLY A 271 -0.10 -6.78 10.22
N LEU A 272 -1.42 -6.66 10.36
CA LEU A 272 -2.24 -5.80 9.50
C LEU A 272 -1.88 -4.32 9.66
N GLN A 273 -1.58 -3.86 10.88
CA GLN A 273 -1.11 -2.50 11.13
C GLN A 273 0.26 -2.24 10.46
N ARG A 274 1.20 -3.19 10.51
CA ARG A 274 2.49 -3.08 9.79
C ARG A 274 2.33 -3.00 8.27
N LEU A 275 1.28 -3.61 7.73
CA LEU A 275 0.89 -3.50 6.31
C LEU A 275 0.19 -2.17 5.98
N GLY A 276 0.04 -1.27 6.96
CA GLY A 276 -0.50 0.07 6.79
C GLY A 276 -2.01 0.19 6.96
N HIS A 277 -2.70 -0.83 7.47
CA HIS A 277 -4.13 -0.79 7.79
C HIS A 277 -4.38 -0.13 9.16
N GLU A 278 -5.54 0.50 9.32
CA GLU A 278 -6.00 1.00 10.62
C GLU A 278 -6.89 -0.07 11.24
N VAL A 279 -6.48 -0.60 12.40
CA VAL A 279 -7.10 -1.79 13.00
C VAL A 279 -7.60 -1.47 14.39
N HIS A 280 -8.90 -1.74 14.61
CA HIS A 280 -9.59 -1.56 15.86
C HIS A 280 -10.06 -2.93 16.35
N VAL A 281 -9.59 -3.35 17.52
CA VAL A 281 -9.96 -4.63 18.14
C VAL A 281 -10.89 -4.36 19.30
N PHE A 282 -12.11 -4.88 19.23
CA PHE A 282 -13.11 -4.82 20.28
C PHE A 282 -13.04 -6.12 21.08
N VAL A 283 -12.75 -5.97 22.38
CA VAL A 283 -12.51 -7.07 23.31
C VAL A 283 -13.22 -6.80 24.63
N ARG A 284 -13.44 -7.83 25.43
CA ARG A 284 -14.07 -7.65 26.75
C ARG A 284 -13.16 -6.90 27.73
N THR A 285 -13.77 -6.08 28.59
CA THR A 285 -13.06 -5.45 29.72
C THR A 285 -12.83 -6.42 30.88
N THR A 286 -11.75 -6.21 31.63
CA THR A 286 -11.47 -6.89 32.92
C THR A 286 -11.47 -5.95 34.12
N GLN A 287 -11.49 -4.63 33.89
CA GLN A 287 -11.29 -3.60 34.93
C GLN A 287 -12.57 -2.80 35.24
N GLY A 288 -13.74 -3.27 34.82
CA GLY A 288 -15.04 -2.74 35.27
C GLY A 288 -15.49 -1.44 34.59
N GLY A 289 -15.06 -1.17 33.36
CA GLY A 289 -15.50 -0.02 32.55
C GLY A 289 -15.05 -0.12 31.10
N ASN A 290 -15.65 0.72 30.24
CA ASN A 290 -15.18 0.89 28.86
C ASN A 290 -13.84 1.63 28.84
N SER A 291 -12.88 1.17 28.06
CA SER A 291 -11.63 1.90 27.87
C SER A 291 -11.05 1.72 26.47
N HIS A 292 -10.20 2.66 26.05
CA HIS A 292 -9.53 2.65 24.76
C HIS A 292 -8.02 2.81 24.98
N ARG A 293 -7.24 1.93 24.35
CA ARG A 293 -5.77 1.92 24.45
C ARG A 293 -5.16 1.63 23.08
N VAL A 294 -3.98 2.16 22.83
CA VAL A 294 -3.24 1.90 21.57
C VAL A 294 -1.97 1.13 21.89
N PHE A 295 -1.81 -0.04 21.28
CA PHE A 295 -0.60 -0.86 21.38
C PHE A 295 -0.02 -1.06 19.98
N TYR A 296 1.22 -0.62 19.77
CA TYR A 296 1.91 -0.74 18.48
C TYR A 296 1.09 -0.21 17.29
N GLY A 297 0.33 0.87 17.49
CA GLY A 297 -0.54 1.46 16.45
C GLY A 297 -1.89 0.78 16.25
N VAL A 298 -2.21 -0.30 16.97
CA VAL A 298 -3.52 -0.95 16.96
C VAL A 298 -4.40 -0.41 18.08
N HIS A 299 -5.64 -0.06 17.77
CA HIS A 299 -6.61 0.46 18.73
C HIS A 299 -7.35 -0.69 19.41
N TYR A 300 -7.29 -0.79 20.73
CA TYR A 300 -8.02 -1.76 21.53
C TYR A 300 -9.13 -1.08 22.30
N HIS A 301 -10.36 -1.55 22.09
CA HIS A 301 -11.57 -1.10 22.76
C HIS A 301 -11.99 -2.19 23.75
N GLU A 302 -11.78 -1.94 25.04
CA GLU A 302 -12.25 -2.81 26.11
C GLU A 302 -13.70 -2.48 26.42
N CYS A 303 -14.62 -3.37 26.05
CA CYS A 303 -16.05 -3.19 26.12
C CYS A 303 -16.63 -3.87 27.37
N GLN A 304 -17.41 -3.11 28.14
CA GLN A 304 -18.19 -3.56 29.28
C GLN A 304 -19.53 -4.12 28.82
N PHE A 305 -19.94 -5.25 29.39
CA PHE A 305 -21.17 -5.94 29.01
C PHE A 305 -21.87 -6.51 30.25
N GLY A 306 -23.17 -6.76 30.12
CA GLY A 306 -23.98 -7.31 31.20
C GLY A 306 -23.68 -8.80 31.43
N GLN A 307 -23.32 -9.17 32.66
CA GLN A 307 -23.12 -10.56 33.07
C GLN A 307 -24.45 -11.34 33.08
N ASN A 308 -24.39 -12.65 32.84
CA ASN A 308 -25.57 -13.51 32.88
C ASN A 308 -25.21 -14.92 33.39
N ASN A 309 -26.13 -15.56 34.14
CA ASN A 309 -25.95 -16.93 34.59
C ASN A 309 -25.96 -17.95 33.43
N ASP A 310 -26.58 -17.60 32.29
CA ASP A 310 -26.47 -18.36 31.06
C ASP A 310 -25.32 -17.82 30.21
N PHE A 311 -24.23 -18.59 30.14
CA PHE A 311 -23.01 -18.21 29.44
C PHE A 311 -23.23 -17.85 27.96
N VAL A 312 -24.12 -18.55 27.25
CA VAL A 312 -24.40 -18.22 25.85
C VAL A 312 -25.06 -16.84 25.74
N GLN A 313 -25.99 -16.52 26.66
CA GLN A 313 -26.62 -15.20 26.71
C GLN A 313 -25.63 -14.11 27.15
N GLU A 314 -24.70 -14.42 28.04
CA GLU A 314 -23.62 -13.50 28.43
C GLU A 314 -22.75 -13.12 27.22
N MET A 315 -22.41 -14.08 26.34
CA MET A 315 -21.65 -13.81 25.13
C MET A 315 -22.45 -12.99 24.11
N VAL A 316 -23.78 -13.13 24.07
CA VAL A 316 -24.64 -12.23 23.29
C VAL A 316 -24.56 -10.81 23.84
N ASN A 317 -24.67 -10.60 25.15
CA ASN A 317 -24.55 -9.28 25.76
C ASN A 317 -23.18 -8.64 25.47
N MET A 318 -22.11 -9.45 25.45
CA MET A 318 -20.77 -9.01 25.05
C MET A 318 -20.72 -8.56 23.59
N CYS A 319 -21.27 -9.36 22.68
CA CYS A 319 -21.34 -9.02 21.26
C CYS A 319 -22.11 -7.71 21.02
N ASP A 320 -23.17 -7.46 21.79
CA ASP A 320 -23.97 -6.23 21.71
C ASP A 320 -23.14 -5.01 22.09
N SER A 321 -22.29 -5.15 23.11
CA SER A 321 -21.37 -4.09 23.55
C SER A 321 -20.25 -3.83 22.53
N PHE A 322 -19.76 -4.87 21.85
CA PHE A 322 -18.77 -4.71 20.78
C PHE A 322 -19.33 -3.90 19.62
N VAL A 323 -20.55 -4.24 19.15
CA VAL A 323 -21.20 -3.52 18.05
C VAL A 323 -21.51 -2.08 18.47
N TRP A 324 -22.04 -1.87 19.67
CA TRP A 324 -22.29 -0.51 20.17
C TRP A 324 -21.01 0.33 20.20
N SER A 325 -19.89 -0.24 20.68
CA SER A 325 -18.60 0.44 20.74
C SER A 325 -18.02 0.70 19.34
N MET A 326 -18.23 -0.20 18.39
CA MET A 326 -17.90 -0.01 16.99
C MET A 326 -18.67 1.19 16.42
N ASP A 327 -19.98 1.24 16.59
CA ASP A 327 -20.82 2.34 16.13
C ASP A 327 -20.41 3.69 16.76
N GLN A 328 -20.04 3.71 18.06
CA GLN A 328 -19.51 4.92 18.69
C GLN A 328 -18.18 5.35 18.07
N SER A 329 -17.30 4.39 17.75
CA SER A 329 -16.03 4.67 17.11
C SER A 329 -16.21 5.23 15.70
N GLU A 330 -17.16 4.70 14.91
CA GLU A 330 -17.47 5.22 13.56
C GLU A 330 -18.00 6.66 13.61
N ASN A 331 -18.92 6.93 14.52
CA ASN A 331 -19.47 8.28 14.73
C ASN A 331 -18.37 9.27 15.14
N PHE A 332 -17.42 8.85 15.99
CA PHE A 332 -16.30 9.69 16.39
C PHE A 332 -15.34 9.99 15.23
N MET A 333 -15.03 8.98 14.42
CA MET A 333 -14.14 9.12 13.26
C MET A 333 -14.83 9.81 12.06
N ASN A 334 -16.17 9.87 12.06
CA ASN A 334 -16.99 10.24 10.90
C ASN A 334 -16.63 9.39 9.66
N GLU A 335 -16.36 8.11 9.88
CA GLU A 335 -15.95 7.14 8.86
C GLU A 335 -16.43 5.73 9.27
N THR A 336 -16.78 4.89 8.30
CA THR A 336 -17.26 3.52 8.54
C THR A 336 -16.19 2.48 8.31
N TYR A 337 -16.19 1.42 9.13
CA TYR A 337 -15.30 0.28 8.96
C TYR A 337 -15.60 -0.41 7.63
N GLN A 338 -14.58 -0.65 6.83
CA GLN A 338 -14.77 -1.34 5.55
C GLN A 338 -14.82 -2.86 5.73
N ILE A 339 -14.19 -3.38 6.78
CA ILE A 339 -14.17 -4.80 7.12
C ILE A 339 -14.51 -4.96 8.59
N THR A 340 -15.38 -5.92 8.88
CA THR A 340 -15.61 -6.47 10.21
C THR A 340 -15.15 -7.92 10.23
N HIS A 341 -14.38 -8.31 11.23
CA HIS A 341 -13.77 -9.63 11.32
C HIS A 341 -13.95 -10.22 12.72
N ALA A 342 -14.75 -11.28 12.86
CA ALA A 342 -14.89 -11.98 14.13
C ALA A 342 -14.04 -13.24 14.21
N HIS A 343 -13.56 -13.53 15.42
CA HIS A 343 -12.81 -14.74 15.72
C HIS A 343 -13.61 -15.65 16.67
N ASP A 344 -13.96 -16.84 16.16
CA ASP A 344 -14.70 -17.90 16.86
C ASP A 344 -16.13 -17.49 17.29
N TRP A 345 -16.93 -18.47 17.73
CA TRP A 345 -18.36 -18.33 18.03
C TRP A 345 -18.67 -17.26 19.08
N LEU A 346 -17.73 -17.02 20.00
CA LEU A 346 -17.86 -16.03 21.08
C LEU A 346 -18.08 -14.61 20.54
N ALA A 347 -17.59 -14.32 19.34
CA ALA A 347 -17.78 -13.05 18.64
C ALA A 347 -18.72 -13.16 17.42
N GLY A 348 -19.25 -14.35 17.12
CA GLY A 348 -20.05 -14.62 15.92
C GLY A 348 -21.33 -13.78 15.84
N LYS A 349 -21.98 -13.52 16.98
CA LYS A 349 -23.18 -12.68 17.03
C LYS A 349 -22.87 -11.20 16.75
N ALA A 350 -21.70 -10.69 17.16
CA ALA A 350 -21.28 -9.33 16.84
C ALA A 350 -21.12 -9.16 15.32
N LEU A 351 -20.49 -10.15 14.67
CA LEU A 351 -20.34 -10.17 13.21
C LEU A 351 -21.67 -10.16 12.48
N ALA A 352 -22.60 -11.03 12.90
CA ALA A 352 -23.93 -11.11 12.29
C ALA A 352 -24.67 -9.77 12.38
N LYS A 353 -24.58 -9.09 13.54
CA LYS A 353 -25.16 -7.76 13.74
C LYS A 353 -24.48 -6.68 12.89
N ALA A 354 -23.15 -6.65 12.85
CA ALA A 354 -22.41 -5.69 12.02
C ALA A 354 -22.74 -5.85 10.53
N LYS A 355 -22.92 -7.09 10.06
CA LYS A 355 -23.36 -7.40 8.69
C LYS A 355 -24.75 -6.85 8.38
N LEU A 356 -25.69 -6.98 9.32
CA LEU A 356 -27.03 -6.40 9.18
C LEU A 356 -27.00 -4.87 9.11
N SER A 357 -26.01 -4.24 9.76
CA SER A 357 -25.74 -2.79 9.66
C SER A 357 -25.01 -2.39 8.37
N GLY A 358 -24.79 -3.31 7.42
CA GLY A 358 -24.23 -3.02 6.08
C GLY A 358 -22.74 -3.29 5.90
N HIS A 359 -22.04 -3.81 6.92
CA HIS A 359 -20.60 -4.04 6.86
C HIS A 359 -20.22 -5.29 6.05
N ARG A 360 -19.00 -5.33 5.50
CA ARG A 360 -18.41 -6.57 5.00
C ARG A 360 -17.92 -7.40 6.18
N ALA A 361 -18.24 -8.69 6.17
CA ALA A 361 -18.07 -9.56 7.32
C ALA A 361 -17.17 -10.75 6.98
N VAL A 362 -16.11 -10.94 7.76
CA VAL A 362 -15.21 -12.10 7.69
C VAL A 362 -15.29 -12.86 9.01
N MET A 363 -15.36 -14.18 8.95
CA MET A 363 -15.39 -15.04 10.13
C MET A 363 -14.17 -15.95 10.14
N THR A 364 -13.31 -15.88 11.15
CA THR A 364 -12.28 -16.91 11.38
C THR A 364 -12.78 -17.96 12.36
N MET A 365 -12.83 -19.21 11.92
CA MET A 365 -13.08 -20.38 12.75
C MET A 365 -11.76 -20.95 13.28
N HIS A 366 -11.62 -21.01 14.60
CA HIS A 366 -10.47 -21.61 15.29
C HIS A 366 -10.76 -23.04 15.75
N SER A 367 -12.02 -23.38 15.97
CA SER A 367 -12.52 -24.73 16.28
C SER A 367 -14.03 -24.78 16.09
N THR A 368 -14.63 -25.97 16.01
CA THR A 368 -16.09 -26.13 16.09
C THR A 368 -16.51 -26.71 17.44
N GLU A 369 -17.76 -26.48 17.84
CA GLU A 369 -18.31 -27.08 19.06
C GLU A 369 -18.32 -28.60 18.98
N PHE A 370 -18.61 -29.13 17.78
CA PHE A 370 -18.52 -30.55 17.52
C PHE A 370 -17.12 -31.10 17.85
N GLY A 371 -16.06 -30.46 17.35
CA GLY A 371 -14.67 -30.85 17.63
C GLY A 371 -14.29 -30.72 19.11
N ARG A 372 -14.71 -29.63 19.77
CA ARG A 372 -14.49 -29.42 21.23
C ARG A 372 -15.19 -30.46 22.09
N CYS A 373 -16.35 -30.95 21.65
CA CYS A 373 -17.11 -32.02 22.28
C CYS A 373 -16.62 -33.44 21.92
N GLY A 374 -15.40 -33.57 21.40
CA GLY A 374 -14.82 -34.87 21.06
C GLY A 374 -15.54 -35.53 19.88
N ASN A 375 -15.92 -34.74 18.88
CA ASN A 375 -16.65 -35.17 17.69
C ASN A 375 -18.05 -35.73 18.00
N ASN A 376 -18.75 -35.12 18.96
CA ASN A 376 -20.12 -35.48 19.34
C ASN A 376 -21.03 -34.25 19.33
N ALA A 377 -22.28 -34.43 18.89
CA ALA A 377 -23.29 -33.39 18.85
C ALA A 377 -24.22 -33.48 20.08
N TYR A 378 -24.00 -32.63 21.08
CA TYR A 378 -24.86 -32.54 22.26
C TYR A 378 -25.91 -31.43 22.11
N GLY A 379 -27.08 -31.57 22.76
CA GLY A 379 -28.13 -30.54 22.80
C GLY A 379 -27.84 -29.40 23.78
N GLY A 380 -28.87 -28.65 24.18
CA GLY A 380 -28.77 -27.61 25.22
C GLY A 380 -27.84 -26.45 24.81
N GLN A 381 -26.92 -26.06 25.69
CA GLN A 381 -25.96 -24.99 25.41
C GLN A 381 -25.06 -25.31 24.21
N SER A 382 -24.59 -26.55 24.07
CA SER A 382 -23.76 -26.98 22.93
C SER A 382 -24.50 -26.85 21.60
N GLY A 383 -25.81 -27.14 21.58
CA GLY A 383 -26.66 -26.91 20.41
C GLY A 383 -26.71 -25.42 20.02
N ARG A 384 -26.94 -24.54 21.01
CA ARG A 384 -26.99 -23.09 20.78
C ARG A 384 -25.65 -22.52 20.31
N ILE A 385 -24.52 -23.06 20.76
CA ILE A 385 -23.19 -22.66 20.28
C ILE A 385 -23.04 -23.03 18.81
N ARG A 386 -23.42 -24.25 18.40
CA ARG A 386 -23.40 -24.66 16.99
C ARG A 386 -24.29 -23.80 16.12
N ASP A 387 -25.46 -23.39 16.62
CA ASP A 387 -26.35 -22.49 15.88
C ASP A 387 -25.68 -21.12 15.65
N ILE A 388 -24.95 -20.59 16.63
CA ILE A 388 -24.17 -19.34 16.48
C ILE A 388 -23.02 -19.52 15.47
N GLU A 389 -22.29 -20.63 15.55
CA GLU A 389 -21.20 -20.96 14.60
C GLU A 389 -21.72 -21.02 13.17
N ALA A 390 -22.83 -21.74 12.96
CA ALA A 390 -23.48 -21.89 11.66
C ALA A 390 -23.99 -20.54 11.12
N GLU A 391 -24.70 -19.76 11.94
CA GLU A 391 -25.20 -18.44 11.56
C GLU A 391 -24.07 -17.50 11.15
N ALA A 392 -23.01 -17.39 11.97
CA ALA A 392 -21.87 -16.52 11.66
C ALA A 392 -21.17 -16.94 10.36
N CYS A 393 -21.00 -18.25 10.15
CA CYS A 393 -20.44 -18.79 8.91
C CYS A 393 -21.35 -18.52 7.70
N HIS A 394 -22.68 -18.58 7.84
CA HIS A 394 -23.61 -18.28 6.76
C HIS A 394 -23.71 -16.78 6.43
N VAL A 395 -23.71 -15.92 7.44
CA VAL A 395 -23.90 -14.47 7.28
C VAL A 395 -22.63 -13.75 6.81
N SER A 396 -21.44 -14.25 7.14
CA SER A 396 -20.17 -13.69 6.65
C SER A 396 -20.11 -13.65 5.12
N ASP A 397 -19.29 -12.78 4.53
CA ASP A 397 -18.96 -12.83 3.10
C ASP A 397 -17.87 -13.89 2.82
N ARG A 398 -16.95 -14.09 3.77
CA ARG A 398 -15.92 -15.13 3.75
C ARG A 398 -15.73 -15.79 5.11
N VAL A 399 -15.36 -17.07 5.07
CA VAL A 399 -14.95 -17.82 6.25
C VAL A 399 -13.47 -18.19 6.11
N ILE A 400 -12.67 -17.84 7.11
CA ILE A 400 -11.29 -18.30 7.24
C ILE A 400 -11.29 -19.50 8.18
N CYS A 401 -10.68 -20.61 7.76
CA CYS A 401 -10.46 -21.77 8.62
C CYS A 401 -8.96 -21.95 8.85
N VAL A 402 -8.58 -22.21 10.10
CA VAL A 402 -7.15 -22.34 10.45
C VAL A 402 -6.50 -23.63 9.95
N SER A 403 -7.26 -24.55 9.34
CA SER A 403 -6.73 -25.70 8.61
C SER A 403 -7.75 -26.19 7.58
N GLY A 404 -7.29 -26.99 6.62
CA GLY A 404 -8.11 -27.74 5.67
C GLY A 404 -8.96 -28.80 6.35
N VAL A 405 -8.48 -29.43 7.43
CA VAL A 405 -9.31 -30.35 8.23
C VAL A 405 -10.47 -29.61 8.90
N LEU A 406 -10.22 -28.44 9.50
CA LEU A 406 -11.29 -27.62 10.06
C LEU A 406 -12.24 -27.09 8.97
N ALA A 407 -11.72 -26.75 7.79
CA ALA A 407 -12.55 -26.36 6.65
C ALA A 407 -13.53 -27.47 6.27
N GLN A 408 -13.06 -28.73 6.17
CA GLN A 408 -13.93 -29.89 5.91
C GLN A 408 -14.97 -30.10 7.01
N GLU A 409 -14.59 -29.89 8.28
CA GLU A 409 -15.51 -29.98 9.41
C GLU A 409 -16.60 -28.90 9.34
N VAL A 410 -16.23 -27.65 9.02
CA VAL A 410 -17.18 -26.53 8.83
C VAL A 410 -18.13 -26.78 7.66
N VAL A 411 -17.63 -27.33 6.54
CA VAL A 411 -18.48 -27.75 5.41
C VAL A 411 -19.46 -28.84 5.85
N GLY A 412 -18.96 -29.89 6.52
CA GLY A 412 -19.77 -31.04 6.91
C GLY A 412 -20.81 -30.74 8.00
N GLN A 413 -20.46 -29.91 9.00
CA GLN A 413 -21.33 -29.60 10.13
C GLN A 413 -22.34 -28.49 9.83
N TYR A 414 -21.96 -27.49 9.03
CA TYR A 414 -22.78 -26.30 8.82
C TYR A 414 -23.22 -26.09 7.36
N GLY A 415 -22.80 -26.92 6.41
CA GLY A 415 -23.24 -26.82 5.01
C GLY A 415 -22.72 -25.57 4.28
N ILE A 416 -21.55 -25.05 4.67
CA ILE A 416 -20.94 -23.88 4.04
C ILE A 416 -20.32 -24.28 2.70
N HIS A 417 -20.57 -23.50 1.65
CA HIS A 417 -20.00 -23.73 0.32
C HIS A 417 -18.47 -23.53 0.33
N GLU A 418 -17.71 -24.48 -0.21
CA GLU A 418 -16.23 -24.48 -0.19
C GLU A 418 -15.63 -23.20 -0.77
N GLY A 419 -16.19 -22.66 -1.86
CA GLY A 419 -15.74 -21.40 -2.46
C GLY A 419 -15.87 -20.15 -1.56
N LYS A 420 -16.54 -20.26 -0.41
CA LYS A 420 -16.61 -19.22 0.63
C LYS A 420 -15.47 -19.32 1.65
N ILE A 421 -14.83 -20.50 1.72
CA ILE A 421 -13.82 -20.80 2.73
C ILE A 421 -12.42 -20.52 2.18
N LYS A 422 -11.59 -19.88 2.99
CA LYS A 422 -10.14 -19.78 2.78
C LYS A 422 -9.40 -20.42 3.94
N VAL A 423 -8.42 -21.27 3.62
CA VAL A 423 -7.54 -21.86 4.64
C VAL A 423 -6.37 -20.90 4.83
N ILE A 424 -6.25 -20.34 6.03
CA ILE A 424 -5.15 -19.47 6.45
C ILE A 424 -4.69 -19.95 7.82
N TYR A 425 -3.44 -20.36 7.90
CA TYR A 425 -2.88 -20.98 9.11
C TYR A 425 -2.65 -19.96 10.24
N ASN A 426 -2.48 -20.44 11.48
CA ASN A 426 -2.03 -19.56 12.56
C ASN A 426 -0.54 -19.23 12.42
N GLY A 427 -0.17 -18.04 12.88
CA GLY A 427 1.21 -17.58 12.87
C GLY A 427 1.98 -17.93 14.15
N ILE A 428 3.31 -17.79 14.08
CA ILE A 428 4.25 -17.94 15.19
C ILE A 428 5.39 -16.93 15.06
N HIS A 429 5.88 -16.45 16.21
CA HIS A 429 7.12 -15.69 16.31
C HIS A 429 8.28 -16.63 16.60
N ALA A 430 8.82 -17.24 15.56
CA ALA A 430 9.84 -18.27 15.68
C ALA A 430 11.13 -17.73 16.35
N GLU A 431 11.47 -16.47 16.12
CA GLU A 431 12.63 -15.78 16.70
C GLU A 431 12.59 -15.71 18.23
N GLN A 432 11.41 -15.79 18.85
CA GLN A 432 11.30 -15.83 20.31
C GLN A 432 11.83 -17.11 20.97
N PHE A 433 12.22 -18.10 20.17
CA PHE A 433 12.85 -19.34 20.62
C PHE A 433 14.37 -19.36 20.38
N ASP A 434 14.94 -18.30 19.81
CA ASP A 434 16.37 -18.17 19.56
C ASP A 434 17.21 -18.19 20.85
N GLY A 435 18.52 -18.37 20.67
CA GLY A 435 19.51 -18.50 21.74
C GLY A 435 19.69 -19.94 22.21
N GLU A 436 20.77 -20.21 22.94
CA GLU A 436 21.04 -21.53 23.50
C GLU A 436 20.62 -21.61 24.98
N GLU A 437 20.16 -22.78 25.39
CA GLU A 437 19.93 -23.11 26.80
C GLU A 437 20.54 -24.48 27.11
N ASP A 438 21.06 -24.65 28.32
CA ASP A 438 21.56 -25.94 28.78
C ASP A 438 20.38 -26.89 29.05
N ALA A 439 20.08 -27.73 28.06
CA ALA A 439 19.05 -28.74 28.13
C ALA A 439 19.25 -29.72 29.31
N GLY A 440 20.51 -30.06 29.64
CA GLY A 440 20.83 -30.95 30.75
C GLY A 440 20.47 -30.33 32.11
N ALA A 441 20.78 -29.04 32.29
CA ALA A 441 20.40 -28.31 33.49
C ALA A 441 18.87 -28.19 33.64
N ILE A 442 18.14 -27.97 32.54
CA ILE A 442 16.67 -27.91 32.55
C ILE A 442 16.08 -29.29 32.90
N LYS A 443 16.54 -30.36 32.24
CA LYS A 443 16.15 -31.75 32.54
C LYS A 443 16.41 -32.10 34.01
N GLY A 444 17.55 -31.68 34.56
CA GLY A 444 17.92 -31.91 35.95
C GLY A 444 16.93 -31.37 36.98
N LYS A 445 16.28 -30.23 36.70
CA LYS A 445 15.23 -29.64 37.58
C LYS A 445 14.03 -30.57 37.79
N TYR A 446 13.80 -31.50 36.87
CA TYR A 446 12.70 -32.46 36.91
C TYR A 446 13.15 -33.89 37.23
N GLY A 447 14.40 -34.05 37.70
CA GLY A 447 14.98 -35.36 38.02
C GLY A 447 15.14 -36.23 36.77
N ILE A 448 15.59 -35.63 35.67
CA ILE A 448 15.90 -36.28 34.40
C ILE A 448 17.39 -36.06 34.10
N GLY A 449 18.10 -37.13 33.74
CA GLY A 449 19.50 -37.08 33.37
C GLY A 449 19.73 -36.35 32.05
N ALA A 450 20.88 -35.69 31.90
CA ALA A 450 21.16 -34.84 30.74
C ALA A 450 21.06 -35.58 29.38
N MET A 451 21.43 -36.87 29.37
CA MET A 451 21.41 -37.73 28.18
C MET A 451 20.13 -38.57 28.05
N GLU A 452 19.22 -38.51 29.04
CA GLU A 452 17.97 -39.27 28.96
C GLU A 452 17.04 -38.64 27.90
N PRO A 453 16.54 -39.43 26.93
CA PRO A 453 15.61 -38.94 25.92
C PRO A 453 14.34 -38.44 26.58
N THR A 454 13.89 -37.25 26.19
CA THR A 454 12.76 -36.58 26.83
C THR A 454 11.70 -36.24 25.81
N ILE A 455 10.50 -36.80 25.99
CA ILE A 455 9.33 -36.56 25.15
C ILE A 455 8.41 -35.57 25.86
N LEU A 456 8.00 -34.52 25.15
CA LEU A 456 7.15 -33.47 25.70
C LEU A 456 5.73 -33.57 25.13
N PHE A 457 4.74 -33.48 26.01
CA PHE A 457 3.34 -33.22 25.67
C PHE A 457 2.95 -31.86 26.23
N VAL A 458 2.31 -31.03 25.42
CA VAL A 458 1.78 -29.72 25.83
C VAL A 458 0.32 -29.62 25.38
N GLY A 459 -0.60 -29.49 26.34
CA GLY A 459 -2.00 -29.28 26.01
C GLY A 459 -2.95 -29.50 27.18
N ARG A 460 -4.23 -29.12 26.99
CA ARG A 460 -5.29 -29.42 27.96
C ARG A 460 -5.45 -30.93 28.10
N MET A 461 -5.49 -31.45 29.32
CA MET A 461 -5.69 -32.88 29.58
C MET A 461 -7.16 -33.25 29.47
N ALA A 462 -7.62 -33.34 28.22
CA ALA A 462 -8.99 -33.63 27.83
C ALA A 462 -9.00 -34.60 26.65
N VAL A 463 -10.13 -35.30 26.46
CA VAL A 463 -10.28 -36.38 25.46
C VAL A 463 -9.88 -35.92 24.06
N GLN A 464 -10.22 -34.67 23.72
CA GLN A 464 -9.85 -34.01 22.47
C GLN A 464 -8.33 -34.04 22.19
N LYS A 465 -7.50 -33.77 23.20
CA LYS A 465 -6.03 -33.67 23.06
C LYS A 465 -5.31 -35.02 23.20
N GLY A 466 -6.03 -36.09 23.51
CA GLY A 466 -5.52 -37.46 23.52
C GLY A 466 -4.33 -37.79 24.44
N PRO A 467 -4.11 -37.14 25.60
CA PRO A 467 -2.97 -37.50 26.46
C PRO A 467 -3.03 -38.95 26.96
N ASP A 468 -4.23 -39.55 27.02
CA ASP A 468 -4.44 -40.96 27.31
C ASP A 468 -3.81 -41.87 26.27
N LEU A 469 -3.87 -41.51 24.99
CA LEU A 469 -3.25 -42.29 23.91
C LEU A 469 -1.73 -42.32 24.06
N LEU A 470 -1.12 -41.20 24.45
CA LEU A 470 0.30 -41.16 24.78
C LEU A 470 0.62 -41.99 26.02
N VAL A 471 -0.18 -41.91 27.10
CA VAL A 471 0.03 -42.71 28.31
C VAL A 471 0.01 -44.22 28.01
N GLU A 472 -0.92 -44.69 27.19
CA GLU A 472 -0.96 -46.10 26.76
C GLU A 472 0.20 -46.47 25.82
N ALA A 473 0.82 -45.50 25.14
CA ALA A 473 1.97 -45.72 24.26
C ALA A 473 3.31 -45.89 25.02
N ILE A 474 3.40 -45.33 26.24
CA ILE A 474 4.65 -45.30 27.04
C ILE A 474 5.28 -46.69 27.23
N PRO A 475 4.54 -47.77 27.62
CA PRO A 475 5.14 -49.09 27.79
C PRO A 475 5.83 -49.61 26.53
N MET A 476 5.26 -49.36 25.35
CA MET A 476 5.82 -49.78 24.07
C MET A 476 7.11 -49.00 23.73
N ILE A 477 7.14 -47.70 24.04
CA ILE A 477 8.33 -46.87 23.86
C ILE A 477 9.45 -47.30 24.81
N LEU A 478 9.13 -47.56 26.09
CA LEU A 478 10.10 -48.01 27.10
C LEU A 478 10.66 -49.41 26.80
N ASN A 479 9.92 -50.26 26.10
CA ASN A 479 10.43 -51.56 25.64
C ASN A 479 11.56 -51.41 24.62
N MET A 480 11.51 -50.38 23.77
CA MET A 480 12.62 -50.06 22.87
C MET A 480 13.73 -49.29 23.60
N ARG A 481 13.34 -48.36 24.47
CA ARG A 481 14.26 -47.42 25.11
C ARG A 481 13.85 -47.11 26.55
N ASN A 482 14.36 -47.92 27.48
CA ASN A 482 13.95 -47.94 28.89
C ASN A 482 14.35 -46.68 29.70
N ASP A 483 15.26 -45.86 29.18
CA ASP A 483 15.73 -44.61 29.80
C ASP A 483 14.88 -43.39 29.41
N CYS A 484 13.94 -43.53 28.47
CA CYS A 484 13.08 -42.44 27.99
C CYS A 484 12.20 -41.85 29.11
N LYS A 485 12.04 -40.52 29.13
CA LYS A 485 11.24 -39.77 30.10
C LYS A 485 10.17 -38.93 29.40
N PHE A 486 9.06 -38.69 30.09
CA PHE A 486 7.89 -38.01 29.55
C PHE A 486 7.51 -36.82 30.42
N LEU A 487 7.49 -35.63 29.82
CA LEU A 487 7.05 -34.39 30.46
C LEU A 487 5.63 -34.07 30.00
N MET A 488 4.68 -34.14 30.94
CA MET A 488 3.26 -33.88 30.68
C MET A 488 2.90 -32.48 31.19
N VAL A 489 2.83 -31.52 30.27
CA VAL A 489 2.49 -30.12 30.56
C VAL A 489 1.02 -29.84 30.22
N GLY A 490 0.31 -29.27 31.18
CA GLY A 490 -1.08 -28.89 31.07
C GLY A 490 -1.92 -29.37 32.25
N ASP A 491 -3.22 -29.16 32.14
CA ASP A 491 -4.20 -29.54 33.15
C ASP A 491 -5.56 -29.82 32.48
N GLY A 492 -6.46 -30.47 33.19
CA GLY A 492 -7.79 -30.82 32.68
C GLY A 492 -8.42 -31.99 33.44
N HIS A 493 -9.69 -32.25 33.13
CA HIS A 493 -10.50 -33.23 33.86
C HIS A 493 -9.93 -34.66 33.82
N MET A 494 -9.09 -35.00 32.85
CA MET A 494 -8.49 -36.34 32.75
C MET A 494 -7.26 -36.53 33.65
N LYS A 495 -6.64 -35.45 34.14
CA LYS A 495 -5.31 -35.51 34.77
C LYS A 495 -5.20 -36.57 35.88
N ALA A 496 -6.10 -36.53 36.86
CA ALA A 496 -6.07 -37.46 37.99
C ALA A 496 -6.22 -38.93 37.55
N GLY A 497 -7.08 -39.18 36.54
CA GLY A 497 -7.26 -40.52 35.97
C GLY A 497 -6.01 -41.01 35.23
N LEU A 498 -5.33 -40.12 34.50
CA LEU A 498 -4.10 -40.44 33.78
C LEU A 498 -2.93 -40.72 34.74
N GLU A 499 -2.81 -39.95 35.83
CA GLU A 499 -1.83 -40.21 36.89
C GLU A 499 -2.03 -41.61 37.48
N GLY A 500 -3.26 -41.96 37.85
CA GLY A 500 -3.60 -43.30 38.32
C GLY A 500 -3.30 -44.39 37.28
N ARG A 501 -3.58 -44.12 36.00
CA ARG A 501 -3.31 -45.05 34.90
C ARG A 501 -1.82 -45.31 34.69
N THR A 502 -0.96 -44.30 34.80
CA THR A 502 0.50 -44.51 34.70
C THR A 502 1.06 -45.40 35.80
N GLN A 503 0.46 -45.38 37.00
CA GLN A 503 0.82 -46.29 38.10
C GLN A 503 0.36 -47.73 37.81
N GLN A 504 -0.86 -47.91 37.29
CA GLN A 504 -1.37 -49.23 36.90
C GLN A 504 -0.53 -49.89 35.80
N LEU A 505 -0.03 -49.10 34.85
CA LEU A 505 0.85 -49.55 33.77
C LEU A 505 2.30 -49.80 34.24
N GLY A 506 2.66 -49.44 35.49
CA GLY A 506 4.02 -49.58 36.02
C GLY A 506 5.03 -48.56 35.47
N VAL A 507 4.58 -47.53 34.76
CA VAL A 507 5.44 -46.55 34.07
C VAL A 507 5.55 -45.21 34.79
N GLY A 508 4.97 -45.07 35.98
CA GLY A 508 4.97 -43.82 36.75
C GLY A 508 6.38 -43.25 37.02
N HIS A 509 7.40 -44.10 37.08
CA HIS A 509 8.80 -43.69 37.24
C HIS A 509 9.34 -42.86 36.05
N ALA A 510 8.77 -43.04 34.85
CA ALA A 510 9.21 -42.37 33.62
C ALA A 510 8.45 -41.06 33.32
N VAL A 511 7.36 -40.76 34.04
CA VAL A 511 6.47 -39.63 33.74
C VAL A 511 6.63 -38.51 34.78
N ARG A 512 6.59 -37.26 34.33
CA ARG A 512 6.53 -36.05 35.18
C ARG A 512 5.32 -35.22 34.81
N TRP A 513 4.44 -34.98 35.78
CA TRP A 513 3.24 -34.18 35.64
C TRP A 513 3.52 -32.74 36.10
N LEU A 514 3.60 -31.79 35.17
CA LEU A 514 4.12 -30.45 35.45
C LEU A 514 3.02 -29.39 35.70
N GLY A 515 1.76 -29.73 35.45
CA GLY A 515 0.65 -28.77 35.50
C GLY A 515 0.72 -27.73 34.39
N LYS A 516 0.00 -26.61 34.54
CA LYS A 516 0.03 -25.51 33.56
C LYS A 516 1.36 -24.78 33.62
N LYS A 517 2.00 -24.61 32.45
CA LYS A 517 3.22 -23.83 32.24
C LYS A 517 3.01 -22.87 31.08
N GLY A 518 3.67 -21.71 31.13
CA GLY A 518 3.60 -20.68 30.09
C GLY A 518 4.84 -19.79 30.12
N GLY A 519 4.95 -18.87 29.15
CA GLY A 519 6.08 -17.95 29.05
C GLY A 519 7.44 -18.66 28.91
N GLY A 520 8.47 -18.10 29.54
CA GLY A 520 9.85 -18.59 29.43
C GLY A 520 10.03 -20.04 29.87
N GLU A 521 9.36 -20.49 30.94
CA GLU A 521 9.49 -21.87 31.43
C GLU A 521 9.03 -22.90 30.40
N LEU A 522 7.91 -22.64 29.71
CA LEU A 522 7.41 -23.53 28.67
C LEU A 522 8.37 -23.56 27.47
N LYS A 523 8.92 -22.41 27.06
CA LYS A 523 9.93 -22.32 25.99
C LYS A 523 11.17 -23.16 26.32
N SER A 524 11.64 -23.09 27.57
CA SER A 524 12.78 -23.91 28.01
C SER A 524 12.49 -25.40 27.97
N LEU A 525 11.25 -25.83 28.26
CA LEU A 525 10.85 -27.24 28.14
C LEU A 525 10.87 -27.70 26.67
N PHE A 526 10.36 -26.89 25.75
CA PHE A 526 10.47 -27.17 24.31
C PHE A 526 11.94 -27.30 23.89
N LYS A 527 12.81 -26.37 24.29
CA LYS A 527 14.24 -26.39 23.94
C LYS A 527 15.00 -27.58 24.56
N ALA A 528 14.58 -28.05 25.74
CA ALA A 528 15.22 -29.15 26.44
C ALA A 528 14.75 -30.55 25.99
N CYS A 529 13.56 -30.69 25.39
CA CYS A 529 13.06 -31.99 24.95
C CYS A 529 13.76 -32.50 23.67
N ASP A 530 13.58 -33.78 23.37
CA ASP A 530 14.11 -34.44 22.17
C ASP A 530 13.03 -34.60 21.09
N ALA A 531 11.75 -34.66 21.49
CA ALA A 531 10.60 -34.65 20.58
C ALA A 531 9.35 -34.14 21.28
N VAL A 532 8.41 -33.61 20.50
CA VAL A 532 7.07 -33.21 20.99
C VAL A 532 6.02 -34.13 20.39
N VAL A 533 5.12 -34.65 21.23
CA VAL A 533 4.01 -35.51 20.78
C VAL A 533 2.70 -34.77 20.90
N VAL A 534 1.93 -34.78 19.81
CA VAL A 534 0.60 -34.17 19.69
C VAL A 534 -0.41 -35.28 19.37
N PRO A 535 -0.88 -36.03 20.39
CA PRO A 535 -1.68 -37.25 20.23
C PRO A 535 -3.18 -36.96 20.05
N SER A 536 -3.54 -35.79 19.54
CA SER A 536 -4.90 -35.27 19.55
C SER A 536 -5.87 -36.15 18.72
N ARG A 537 -7.11 -36.29 19.19
CA ARG A 537 -8.22 -36.86 18.40
C ARG A 537 -8.91 -35.83 17.53
N ASN A 538 -8.80 -34.57 17.91
CA ASN A 538 -9.21 -33.42 17.12
C ASN A 538 -8.26 -32.26 17.46
N GLU A 539 -7.40 -31.90 16.51
CA GLU A 539 -6.50 -30.75 16.62
C GLU A 539 -6.85 -29.72 15.55
N PRO A 540 -7.60 -28.64 15.84
CA PRO A 540 -8.05 -27.72 14.80
C PRO A 540 -6.91 -27.11 13.97
N PHE A 541 -5.79 -26.75 14.62
CA PHE A 541 -4.58 -26.31 13.91
C PHE A 541 -3.31 -26.96 14.44
N GLY A 542 -3.09 -26.94 15.77
CA GLY A 542 -1.88 -27.48 16.39
C GLY A 542 -0.74 -26.46 16.50
N ILE A 543 -0.99 -25.31 17.15
CA ILE A 543 0.05 -24.27 17.41
C ILE A 543 1.28 -24.88 18.12
N VAL A 544 1.09 -25.89 18.96
CA VAL A 544 2.16 -26.63 19.65
C VAL A 544 3.19 -27.22 18.68
N VAL A 545 2.79 -27.58 17.46
CA VAL A 545 3.72 -28.01 16.41
C VAL A 545 4.64 -26.87 15.97
N LEU A 546 4.08 -25.67 15.79
CA LEU A 546 4.87 -24.49 15.44
C LEU A 546 5.82 -24.07 16.59
N GLU A 547 5.39 -24.21 17.85
CA GLU A 547 6.25 -23.96 19.02
C GLU A 547 7.41 -24.97 19.08
N ALA A 548 7.12 -26.26 18.85
CA ALA A 548 8.13 -27.32 18.80
C ALA A 548 9.15 -27.07 17.68
N TRP A 549 8.67 -26.80 16.47
CA TRP A 549 9.51 -26.42 15.35
C TRP A 549 10.31 -25.15 15.61
N SER A 550 9.73 -24.15 16.27
CA SER A 550 10.46 -22.95 16.66
C SER A 550 11.60 -23.28 17.63
N ALA A 551 11.46 -24.30 18.49
CA ALA A 551 12.54 -24.80 19.33
C ALA A 551 13.49 -25.79 18.62
N SER A 552 13.41 -25.92 17.29
CA SER A 552 14.14 -26.90 16.48
C SER A 552 13.90 -28.35 16.92
N LYS A 553 12.67 -28.69 17.31
CA LYS A 553 12.29 -30.04 17.75
C LYS A 553 11.39 -30.73 16.74
N PRO A 554 11.66 -32.01 16.42
CA PRO A 554 10.75 -32.80 15.60
C PRO A 554 9.46 -33.09 16.36
N VAL A 555 8.40 -33.32 15.60
CA VAL A 555 7.07 -33.62 16.15
C VAL A 555 6.58 -34.99 15.74
N VAL A 556 5.79 -35.63 16.60
CA VAL A 556 4.94 -36.78 16.26
C VAL A 556 3.50 -36.34 16.49
N ALA A 557 2.76 -36.11 15.41
CA ALA A 557 1.40 -35.60 15.46
C ALA A 557 0.43 -36.61 14.84
N THR A 558 -0.79 -36.69 15.35
CA THR A 558 -1.81 -37.55 14.76
C THR A 558 -2.33 -36.97 13.43
N THR A 559 -2.89 -37.84 12.59
CA THR A 559 -3.57 -37.45 11.33
C THR A 559 -4.92 -36.75 11.56
N CYS A 560 -5.39 -36.69 12.79
CA CYS A 560 -6.70 -36.13 13.17
C CYS A 560 -6.64 -34.64 13.54
N GLY A 561 -6.24 -33.81 12.58
CA GLY A 561 -6.26 -32.35 12.74
C GLY A 561 -5.38 -31.58 11.76
N GLY A 562 -5.24 -30.28 12.01
CA GLY A 562 -4.43 -29.34 11.24
C GLY A 562 -2.99 -29.75 10.97
N PRO A 563 -2.26 -30.46 11.87
CA PRO A 563 -0.92 -30.94 11.55
C PRO A 563 -0.85 -31.78 10.27
N ARG A 564 -1.95 -32.43 9.86
CA ARG A 564 -2.04 -33.17 8.59
C ARG A 564 -1.74 -32.30 7.36
N ASP A 565 -2.08 -31.01 7.41
CA ASP A 565 -1.91 -30.12 6.27
C ASP A 565 -0.45 -29.73 6.03
N PHE A 566 0.34 -29.69 7.11
CA PHE A 566 1.64 -29.04 7.09
C PHE A 566 2.79 -29.85 7.68
N VAL A 567 2.57 -30.95 8.40
CA VAL A 567 3.66 -31.87 8.78
C VAL A 567 3.94 -32.81 7.61
N SER A 568 5.20 -32.88 7.21
CA SER A 568 5.72 -33.73 6.14
C SER A 568 6.48 -34.92 6.76
N PRO A 569 5.94 -36.15 6.67
CA PRO A 569 6.57 -37.35 7.21
C PRO A 569 8.03 -37.50 6.78
N ASP A 570 8.90 -37.89 7.71
CA ASP A 570 10.35 -38.09 7.52
C ASP A 570 11.16 -36.84 7.11
N ASN A 571 10.56 -35.64 7.18
CA ASN A 571 11.20 -34.39 6.79
C ASN A 571 11.18 -33.35 7.91
N ASP A 572 10.01 -33.08 8.50
CA ASP A 572 9.86 -32.13 9.61
C ASP A 572 9.07 -32.72 10.80
N GLY A 573 8.66 -33.98 10.71
CA GLY A 573 8.03 -34.74 11.78
C GLY A 573 7.42 -36.04 11.27
N TRP A 574 6.62 -36.70 12.11
CA TRP A 574 5.84 -37.89 11.75
C TRP A 574 4.35 -37.63 11.93
N LEU A 575 3.57 -38.08 10.94
CA LEU A 575 2.12 -38.20 11.04
C LEU A 575 1.76 -39.66 11.36
N VAL A 576 0.96 -39.85 12.40
CA VAL A 576 0.57 -41.17 12.90
C VAL A 576 -0.93 -41.29 13.08
N ASP A 577 -1.46 -42.50 13.08
CA ASP A 577 -2.87 -42.73 13.44
C ASP A 577 -3.10 -42.45 14.93
N PRO A 578 -4.32 -42.03 15.34
CA PRO A 578 -4.67 -41.70 16.72
C PRO A 578 -4.81 -42.94 17.62
N GLU A 579 -3.83 -43.83 17.58
CA GLU A 579 -3.77 -45.08 18.32
C GLU A 579 -2.45 -45.20 19.09
N PRO A 580 -2.43 -45.78 20.31
CA PRO A 580 -1.22 -45.85 21.12
C PRO A 580 -0.04 -46.54 20.42
N GLY A 581 -0.30 -47.58 19.63
CA GLY A 581 0.73 -48.30 18.88
C GLY A 581 1.41 -47.44 17.81
N SER A 582 0.63 -46.69 17.03
CA SER A 582 1.15 -45.80 15.99
C SER A 582 1.91 -44.61 16.59
N ILE A 583 1.42 -44.06 17.71
CA ILE A 583 2.16 -43.03 18.47
C ILE A 583 3.49 -43.57 18.98
N ALA A 584 3.50 -44.78 19.58
CA ALA A 584 4.72 -45.42 20.03
C ALA A 584 5.70 -45.63 18.86
N TRP A 585 5.22 -46.10 17.71
CA TRP A 585 6.04 -46.26 16.51
C TRP A 585 6.70 -44.94 16.09
N GLY A 586 5.93 -43.84 15.97
CA GLY A 586 6.47 -42.54 15.57
C GLY A 586 7.51 -42.00 16.55
N VAL A 587 7.28 -42.14 17.86
CA VAL A 587 8.28 -41.78 18.88
C VAL A 587 9.53 -42.66 18.76
N CYS A 588 9.36 -43.94 18.52
CA CYS A 588 10.46 -44.86 18.32
C CYS A 588 11.31 -44.50 17.09
N GLU A 589 10.70 -44.09 15.97
CA GLU A 589 11.45 -43.63 14.79
C GLU A 589 12.32 -42.40 15.10
N ILE A 590 11.80 -41.44 15.87
CA ILE A 590 12.61 -40.29 16.35
C ILE A 590 13.81 -40.77 17.18
N LEU A 591 13.57 -41.71 18.10
CA LEU A 591 14.59 -42.18 19.03
C LEU A 591 15.66 -43.10 18.39
N LYS A 592 15.44 -43.64 17.18
CA LYS A 592 16.41 -44.47 16.46
C LYS A 592 17.63 -43.70 15.96
N ASN A 593 17.43 -42.46 15.53
CA ASN A 593 18.50 -41.63 14.96
C ASN A 593 18.34 -40.17 15.39
N PHE A 594 19.12 -39.77 16.40
CA PHE A 594 19.07 -38.39 16.91
C PHE A 594 19.58 -37.34 15.92
N ALA A 595 20.56 -37.69 15.08
CA ALA A 595 21.07 -36.75 14.09
C ALA A 595 20.00 -36.42 13.05
N HIS A 596 19.27 -37.44 12.58
CA HIS A 596 18.10 -37.26 11.72
C HIS A 596 17.00 -36.48 12.42
N SER A 597 16.73 -36.76 13.69
CA SER A 597 15.72 -36.05 14.48
C SER A 597 16.04 -34.58 14.70
N GLN A 598 17.30 -34.25 14.97
CA GLN A 598 17.75 -32.85 15.04
C GLN A 598 17.62 -32.17 13.68
N TRP A 599 17.98 -32.85 12.59
CA TRP A 599 17.79 -32.34 11.24
C TRP A 599 16.31 -32.09 10.91
N MET A 600 15.40 -33.00 11.26
CA MET A 600 13.95 -32.77 11.11
C MET A 600 13.47 -31.55 11.91
N GLY A 601 13.98 -31.39 13.14
CA GLY A 601 13.69 -30.22 13.96
C GLY A 601 14.14 -28.90 13.31
N THR A 602 15.35 -28.84 12.74
CA THR A 602 15.85 -27.63 12.06
C THR A 602 15.08 -27.34 10.77
N ARG A 603 14.68 -28.37 10.01
CA ARG A 603 13.77 -28.25 8.86
C ARG A 603 12.43 -27.64 9.28
N GLY A 604 11.85 -28.14 10.37
CA GLY A 604 10.64 -27.60 10.98
C GLY A 604 10.79 -26.12 11.35
N ARG A 605 11.92 -25.74 11.97
CA ARG A 605 12.20 -24.33 12.32
C ARG A 605 12.18 -23.40 11.12
N VAL A 606 12.84 -23.79 10.02
CA VAL A 606 12.81 -23.01 8.77
C VAL A 606 11.37 -22.83 8.29
N LYS A 607 10.59 -23.91 8.28
CA LYS A 607 9.19 -23.84 7.86
C LYS A 607 8.35 -22.92 8.74
N ALA A 608 8.49 -23.02 10.06
CA ALA A 608 7.81 -22.15 11.03
C ALA A 608 8.16 -20.67 10.82
N ALA A 609 9.45 -20.35 10.62
CA ALA A 609 9.93 -18.97 10.48
C ALA A 609 9.45 -18.28 9.19
N PHE A 610 9.35 -19.00 8.07
CA PHE A 610 9.01 -18.39 6.78
C PHE A 610 7.53 -18.55 6.39
N ASN A 611 6.97 -19.75 6.57
CA ASN A 611 5.62 -20.06 6.07
C ASN A 611 4.53 -19.68 7.08
N PHE A 612 4.88 -19.60 8.37
CA PHE A 612 3.95 -19.34 9.47
C PHE A 612 4.30 -18.06 10.23
N SER A 613 5.05 -17.11 9.65
CA SER A 613 5.26 -15.80 10.28
C SER A 613 3.96 -14.99 10.28
N TRP A 614 3.80 -14.14 11.30
CA TRP A 614 2.63 -13.26 11.39
C TRP A 614 2.51 -12.29 10.20
N ASP A 615 3.62 -11.90 9.57
CA ASP A 615 3.59 -11.08 8.35
C ASP A 615 3.04 -11.85 7.15
N THR A 616 3.33 -13.15 7.03
CA THR A 616 2.74 -14.01 6.00
C THR A 616 1.24 -14.20 6.24
N ILE A 617 0.84 -14.48 7.49
CA ILE A 617 -0.58 -14.66 7.84
C ILE A 617 -1.38 -13.37 7.66
N ALA A 618 -0.83 -12.22 8.03
CA ALA A 618 -1.46 -10.91 7.83
C ALA A 618 -1.63 -10.57 6.34
N ARG A 619 -0.64 -10.86 5.48
CA ARG A 619 -0.77 -10.67 4.03
C ARG A 619 -1.89 -11.51 3.44
N GLN A 620 -1.94 -12.80 3.77
CA GLN A 620 -3.01 -13.70 3.31
C GLN A 620 -4.40 -13.21 3.78
N THR A 621 -4.50 -12.77 5.03
CA THR A 621 -5.76 -12.28 5.60
C THR A 621 -6.20 -10.97 4.94
N ARG A 622 -5.28 -10.04 4.73
CA ARG A 622 -5.52 -8.79 4.00
C ARG A 622 -6.03 -9.07 2.58
N ASP A 623 -5.50 -10.08 1.90
CA ASP A 623 -5.93 -10.39 0.54
C ASP A 623 -7.40 -10.85 0.52
N VAL A 624 -7.86 -11.58 1.55
CA VAL A 624 -9.29 -11.90 1.77
C VAL A 624 -10.11 -10.63 2.00
N TYR A 625 -9.61 -9.66 2.76
CA TYR A 625 -10.30 -8.39 2.96
C TYR A 625 -10.47 -7.63 1.65
N TYR A 626 -9.42 -7.56 0.84
CA TYR A 626 -9.48 -6.92 -0.47
C TYR A 626 -10.40 -7.67 -1.46
N GLU A 627 -10.54 -8.99 -1.35
CA GLU A 627 -11.60 -9.75 -2.04
C GLU A 627 -12.97 -9.18 -1.74
N GLN A 628 -13.26 -8.87 -0.48
CA GLN A 628 -14.59 -8.38 -0.09
C GLN A 628 -14.86 -6.94 -0.54
N MET A 629 -13.78 -6.20 -0.81
CA MET A 629 -13.86 -4.83 -1.32
C MET A 629 -13.88 -4.76 -2.85
N ASN A 630 -13.76 -5.89 -3.57
CA ASN A 630 -13.48 -5.92 -5.02
C ASN A 630 -12.24 -5.07 -5.39
N ARG A 631 -11.24 -5.02 -4.51
CA ARG A 631 -10.02 -4.20 -4.66
C ARG A 631 -8.78 -5.08 -4.82
N HIS A 632 -8.62 -5.76 -5.96
CA HIS A 632 -7.39 -6.54 -6.20
C HIS A 632 -6.36 -5.80 -7.05
N ASP A 633 -5.26 -5.44 -6.41
CA ASP A 633 -3.90 -5.20 -6.93
C ASP A 633 -3.67 -3.98 -7.84
N ALA A 634 -3.30 -2.88 -7.21
CA ALA A 634 -2.21 -2.03 -7.70
C ALA A 634 -1.27 -1.71 -6.53
N PRO A 635 0.06 -1.66 -6.74
CA PRO A 635 1.03 -1.35 -5.70
C PRO A 635 0.81 0.06 -5.13
N TYR A 636 1.12 0.21 -3.84
CA TYR A 636 1.09 1.49 -3.13
C TYR A 636 2.27 2.36 -3.55
N ALA A 637 2.00 3.60 -3.95
CA ALA A 637 2.97 4.67 -3.78
C ALA A 637 2.20 5.93 -3.38
N SER A 638 2.19 6.19 -2.07
CA SER A 638 1.72 7.42 -1.41
C SER A 638 0.27 7.88 -1.66
N TYR A 639 -0.36 8.28 -0.55
CA TYR A 639 -1.61 9.05 -0.42
C TYR A 639 -2.93 8.28 -0.30
N HIS A 640 -3.49 8.36 0.91
CA HIS A 640 -4.84 7.95 1.33
C HIS A 640 -6.01 8.64 0.57
N LEU A 641 -5.76 9.27 -0.59
CA LEU A 641 -6.64 10.26 -1.21
C LEU A 641 -6.93 10.06 -2.72
N GLY A 642 -6.25 9.13 -3.40
CA GLY A 642 -6.39 8.89 -4.85
C GLY A 642 -7.45 7.86 -5.24
N ASP A 643 -8.40 8.25 -6.10
CA ASP A 643 -9.58 7.46 -6.55
C ASP A 643 -10.29 8.01 -7.80
N ALA A 644 -9.93 9.22 -8.25
CA ALA A 644 -10.55 9.91 -9.39
C ALA A 644 -9.69 11.12 -9.78
N THR A 645 -9.86 11.68 -10.97
CA THR A 645 -9.22 12.96 -11.36
C THR A 645 -9.72 14.12 -10.49
N LEU A 646 -8.98 15.23 -10.42
CA LEU A 646 -9.42 16.43 -9.70
C LEU A 646 -10.74 16.95 -10.28
N ALA A 647 -10.89 16.94 -11.61
CA ALA A 647 -12.13 17.28 -12.29
C ALA A 647 -13.33 16.43 -11.78
N HIS A 648 -13.15 15.11 -11.66
CA HIS A 648 -14.20 14.23 -11.12
C HIS A 648 -14.52 14.54 -9.65
N VAL A 649 -13.53 14.88 -8.82
CA VAL A 649 -13.77 15.30 -7.43
C VAL A 649 -14.55 16.60 -7.36
N LEU A 650 -14.26 17.57 -8.23
CA LEU A 650 -14.93 18.86 -8.23
C LEU A 650 -16.37 18.79 -8.74
N MET A 651 -16.65 17.94 -9.74
CA MET A 651 -17.93 17.90 -10.45
C MET A 651 -18.82 16.70 -10.12
N GLY A 652 -18.25 15.60 -9.62
CA GLY A 652 -18.97 14.36 -9.35
C GLY A 652 -19.73 13.84 -10.58
N SER A 653 -21.00 13.49 -10.37
CA SER A 653 -21.87 12.96 -11.42
C SER A 653 -22.26 13.98 -12.50
N ALA A 654 -22.11 15.29 -12.24
CA ALA A 654 -22.42 16.33 -13.21
C ALA A 654 -21.57 16.22 -14.49
N MET A 655 -20.37 15.65 -14.41
CA MET A 655 -19.53 15.43 -15.60
C MET A 655 -20.18 14.54 -16.67
N TYR A 656 -21.06 13.62 -16.29
CA TYR A 656 -21.62 12.67 -17.26
C TYR A 656 -22.82 13.26 -17.99
N ASN A 657 -23.60 14.12 -17.34
CA ASN A 657 -24.90 14.58 -17.85
C ASN A 657 -24.93 16.08 -18.16
N ASN A 658 -23.96 16.87 -17.70
CA ASN A 658 -24.04 18.34 -17.72
C ASN A 658 -22.81 19.05 -18.34
N MET A 659 -22.06 18.33 -19.17
CA MET A 659 -20.88 18.85 -19.86
C MET A 659 -21.19 19.46 -21.23
N GLY A 660 -22.45 19.56 -21.65
CA GLY A 660 -22.81 20.30 -22.87
C GLY A 660 -22.53 21.80 -22.71
N VAL A 661 -22.00 22.46 -23.73
CA VAL A 661 -21.59 23.89 -23.66
C VAL A 661 -22.73 24.84 -23.29
N PHE A 662 -23.98 24.49 -23.57
CA PHE A 662 -25.17 25.28 -23.22
C PHE A 662 -25.86 24.84 -21.92
N ASP A 663 -25.34 23.81 -21.22
CA ASP A 663 -25.95 23.32 -19.98
C ASP A 663 -25.62 24.27 -18.81
N PRO A 664 -26.63 24.83 -18.11
CA PRO A 664 -26.43 25.80 -17.04
C PRO A 664 -26.15 25.18 -15.66
N ASN A 665 -25.96 23.85 -15.55
CA ASN A 665 -25.78 23.18 -14.26
C ASN A 665 -24.66 23.82 -13.41
N GLU A 666 -25.02 24.23 -12.20
CA GLU A 666 -24.11 24.93 -11.29
C GLU A 666 -22.92 24.06 -10.84
N GLY A 667 -23.11 22.74 -10.72
CA GLY A 667 -22.04 21.81 -10.35
C GLY A 667 -20.95 21.72 -11.42
N ALA A 668 -21.34 21.60 -12.70
CA ALA A 668 -20.43 21.63 -13.82
C ALA A 668 -19.76 23.01 -13.98
N ALA A 669 -20.51 24.11 -13.82
CA ALA A 669 -19.96 25.47 -13.88
C ALA A 669 -18.96 25.75 -12.75
N ARG A 670 -19.26 25.34 -11.51
CA ARG A 670 -18.35 25.39 -10.37
C ARG A 670 -17.07 24.61 -10.65
N GLY A 671 -17.20 23.37 -11.12
CA GLY A 671 -16.04 22.53 -11.43
C GLY A 671 -15.17 23.11 -12.54
N LEU A 672 -15.78 23.66 -13.58
CA LEU A 672 -15.08 24.34 -14.67
C LEU A 672 -14.25 25.52 -14.16
N ALA A 673 -14.86 26.41 -13.38
CA ALA A 673 -14.19 27.58 -12.80
C ALA A 673 -13.05 27.17 -11.85
N LEU A 674 -13.34 26.32 -10.86
CA LEU A 674 -12.36 25.92 -9.85
C LEU A 674 -11.19 25.14 -10.45
N HIS A 675 -11.42 24.25 -11.42
CA HIS A 675 -10.32 23.51 -12.06
C HIS A 675 -9.33 24.45 -12.76
N LYS A 676 -9.83 25.44 -13.54
CA LYS A 676 -8.98 26.46 -14.17
C LYS A 676 -8.22 27.28 -13.13
N MET A 677 -8.92 27.75 -12.09
CA MET A 677 -8.31 28.54 -11.01
C MET A 677 -7.23 27.76 -10.26
N ILE A 678 -7.49 26.50 -9.89
CA ILE A 678 -6.53 25.65 -9.18
C ILE A 678 -5.28 25.43 -10.04
N ARG A 679 -5.44 25.13 -11.33
CA ARG A 679 -4.31 24.94 -12.26
C ARG A 679 -3.50 26.22 -12.44
N LEU A 680 -4.16 27.36 -12.61
CA LEU A 680 -3.52 28.67 -12.67
C LEU A 680 -2.76 29.00 -11.38
N PHE A 681 -3.38 28.77 -10.22
CA PHE A 681 -2.78 29.03 -8.91
C PHE A 681 -1.55 28.15 -8.68
N GLY A 682 -1.67 26.86 -9.01
CA GLY A 682 -0.58 25.89 -8.92
C GLY A 682 0.59 26.24 -9.84
N CYS A 683 0.32 26.60 -11.10
CA CYS A 683 1.33 27.03 -12.07
C CYS A 683 1.99 28.37 -11.67
N GLY A 684 1.21 29.32 -11.16
CA GLY A 684 1.69 30.64 -10.74
C GLY A 684 2.54 30.60 -9.47
N LEU A 685 2.12 29.89 -8.43
CA LEU A 685 2.74 29.95 -7.08
C LEU A 685 3.54 28.70 -6.71
N GLY A 686 3.24 27.55 -7.30
CA GLY A 686 3.58 26.25 -6.73
C GLY A 686 5.03 25.80 -6.91
N GLY A 687 5.82 26.37 -7.82
CA GLY A 687 7.19 25.91 -8.04
C GLY A 687 7.88 26.52 -9.25
N ASP A 688 9.05 25.99 -9.59
CA ASP A 688 9.97 26.48 -10.64
C ASP A 688 9.80 25.72 -11.96
N GLY A 689 8.87 24.76 -11.99
CA GLY A 689 8.38 24.05 -13.17
C GLY A 689 6.99 23.48 -12.90
N TYR A 690 6.27 23.13 -13.95
CA TYR A 690 4.89 22.64 -13.87
C TYR A 690 4.75 21.29 -14.58
N MET A 691 4.05 20.35 -13.95
CA MET A 691 3.79 19.01 -14.48
C MET A 691 2.30 18.72 -14.50
N THR A 692 1.85 18.10 -15.59
CA THR A 692 0.48 17.60 -15.77
C THR A 692 0.52 16.17 -16.27
N PHE A 693 -0.32 15.31 -15.68
CA PHE A 693 -0.50 13.95 -16.18
C PHE A 693 -1.53 13.91 -17.31
N MET A 694 -1.23 13.21 -18.39
CA MET A 694 -2.04 13.17 -19.62
C MET A 694 -3.55 13.03 -19.34
N GLY A 695 -4.37 13.85 -19.99
CA GLY A 695 -5.81 13.93 -19.83
C GLY A 695 -6.29 14.92 -18.75
N ASN A 696 -5.46 15.23 -17.77
CA ASN A 696 -5.87 16.11 -16.68
C ASN A 696 -5.94 17.58 -17.13
N GLU A 697 -5.19 17.96 -18.16
CA GLU A 697 -5.26 19.27 -18.82
C GLU A 697 -6.67 19.63 -19.28
N PHE A 698 -7.44 18.65 -19.76
CA PHE A 698 -8.83 18.86 -20.19
C PHE A 698 -9.86 18.38 -19.18
N GLY A 699 -9.45 18.07 -17.95
CA GLY A 699 -10.36 17.58 -16.90
C GLY A 699 -10.98 16.22 -17.24
N HIS A 700 -10.17 15.28 -17.77
CA HIS A 700 -10.64 13.93 -18.10
C HIS A 700 -11.46 13.32 -16.95
N PRO A 701 -12.62 12.69 -17.24
CA PRO A 701 -13.48 12.16 -16.19
C PRO A 701 -12.91 10.90 -15.54
N GLU A 702 -13.61 10.37 -14.53
CA GLU A 702 -13.35 9.07 -13.91
C GLU A 702 -11.94 8.98 -13.25
N TRP A 703 -11.31 7.82 -13.41
CA TRP A 703 -10.01 7.42 -12.86
C TRP A 703 -9.29 6.53 -13.88
N ILE A 704 -8.04 6.19 -13.57
CA ILE A 704 -7.28 5.19 -14.30
C ILE A 704 -7.29 3.88 -13.52
N ASP A 705 -7.66 2.81 -14.21
CA ASP A 705 -7.59 1.44 -13.69
C ASP A 705 -7.01 0.52 -14.74
N MET A 706 -5.99 -0.23 -14.36
CA MET A 706 -5.27 -1.14 -15.25
C MET A 706 -5.93 -2.52 -15.22
N PRO A 707 -5.86 -3.31 -16.30
CA PRO A 707 -6.40 -4.67 -16.31
C PRO A 707 -5.75 -5.52 -15.22
N ARG A 708 -6.59 -6.08 -14.33
CA ARG A 708 -6.18 -6.90 -13.19
C ARG A 708 -7.30 -7.85 -12.79
N ALA A 709 -6.99 -8.88 -12.02
CA ALA A 709 -8.00 -9.84 -11.58
C ALA A 709 -9.22 -9.16 -10.93
N GLY A 710 -9.00 -8.10 -10.14
CA GLY A 710 -10.07 -7.40 -9.42
C GLY A 710 -10.98 -6.50 -10.22
N ASN A 711 -10.72 -6.29 -11.52
CA ASN A 711 -11.67 -5.65 -12.42
C ASN A 711 -12.01 -6.54 -13.62
N GLY A 712 -11.80 -7.86 -13.49
CA GLY A 712 -12.07 -8.83 -14.54
C GLY A 712 -11.19 -8.63 -15.78
N TRP A 713 -9.96 -8.14 -15.60
CA TRP A 713 -9.04 -7.78 -16.69
C TRP A 713 -9.60 -6.72 -17.64
N SER A 714 -10.44 -5.81 -17.12
CA SER A 714 -11.04 -4.76 -17.92
C SER A 714 -10.01 -3.74 -18.39
N HIS A 715 -10.11 -3.36 -19.66
CA HIS A 715 -9.39 -2.24 -20.26
C HIS A 715 -10.22 -0.95 -20.30
N SER A 716 -11.45 -0.96 -19.76
CA SER A 716 -12.41 0.15 -19.92
C SER A 716 -11.91 1.49 -19.37
N HIS A 717 -11.07 1.47 -18.33
CA HIS A 717 -10.45 2.67 -17.72
C HIS A 717 -8.93 2.75 -17.96
N ALA A 718 -8.36 1.82 -18.73
CA ALA A 718 -6.96 1.84 -19.16
C ALA A 718 -6.81 2.61 -20.48
N ARG A 719 -7.43 3.79 -20.57
CA ARG A 719 -7.51 4.60 -21.80
C ARG A 719 -7.63 6.09 -21.50
N ARG A 720 -7.46 6.92 -22.54
CA ARG A 720 -7.83 8.34 -22.54
C ARG A 720 -8.89 8.63 -23.58
N ARG A 721 -9.84 9.50 -23.23
CA ARG A 721 -10.95 9.94 -24.08
C ARG A 721 -10.69 11.32 -24.67
N TRP A 722 -9.72 11.37 -25.59
CA TRP A 722 -9.39 12.57 -26.35
C TRP A 722 -10.60 13.12 -27.13
N ASP A 723 -11.51 12.22 -27.53
CA ASP A 723 -12.77 12.56 -28.19
C ASP A 723 -13.68 13.48 -27.36
N LEU A 724 -13.50 13.57 -26.04
CA LEU A 724 -14.24 14.53 -25.21
C LEU A 724 -13.74 15.96 -25.41
N ALA A 725 -12.43 16.17 -25.47
CA ALA A 725 -11.82 17.47 -25.68
C ALA A 725 -11.97 17.94 -27.14
N ASP A 726 -11.92 17.00 -28.10
CA ASP A 726 -12.14 17.26 -29.52
C ASP A 726 -13.61 17.61 -29.87
N ASN A 727 -14.54 17.37 -28.96
CA ASN A 727 -15.97 17.61 -29.20
C ASN A 727 -16.36 19.05 -28.88
N LYS A 728 -16.68 19.82 -29.93
CA LYS A 728 -17.10 21.23 -29.84
C LYS A 728 -18.39 21.44 -29.04
N ASP A 729 -19.23 20.42 -28.90
CA ASP A 729 -20.48 20.54 -28.14
C ASP A 729 -20.29 20.34 -26.63
N LEU A 730 -19.07 19.96 -26.19
CA LEU A 730 -18.75 19.70 -24.78
C LEU A 730 -17.79 20.75 -24.19
N LYS A 731 -17.93 20.99 -22.89
CA LYS A 731 -17.10 21.92 -22.10
C LYS A 731 -15.64 21.46 -21.91
N PHE A 732 -15.30 20.21 -22.26
CA PHE A 732 -13.94 19.69 -22.10
C PHE A 732 -12.92 20.47 -22.93
N LYS A 733 -13.32 20.94 -24.13
CA LYS A 733 -12.51 21.84 -24.98
C LYS A 733 -12.08 23.13 -24.25
N ASN A 734 -12.91 23.64 -23.35
CA ASN A 734 -12.63 24.89 -22.63
C ASN A 734 -11.52 24.69 -21.59
N PHE A 735 -11.43 23.51 -20.98
CA PHE A 735 -10.31 23.16 -20.10
C PHE A 735 -8.99 23.10 -20.88
N GLU A 736 -8.99 22.35 -22.00
CA GLU A 736 -7.79 22.17 -22.83
C GLU A 736 -7.28 23.51 -23.39
N PHE A 737 -8.21 24.32 -23.91
CA PHE A 737 -7.86 25.62 -24.46
C PHE A 737 -7.33 26.59 -23.39
N PHE A 738 -7.91 26.57 -22.19
CA PHE A 738 -7.39 27.34 -21.06
C PHE A 738 -5.96 26.92 -20.72
N GLU A 739 -5.69 25.62 -20.62
CA GLU A 739 -4.35 25.10 -20.33
C GLU A 739 -3.33 25.51 -21.40
N ALA A 740 -3.70 25.43 -22.67
CA ALA A 740 -2.84 25.85 -23.78
C ALA A 740 -2.48 27.33 -23.70
N CYS A 741 -3.45 28.20 -23.39
CA CYS A 741 -3.23 29.63 -23.19
C CYS A 741 -2.40 29.92 -21.94
N LEU A 742 -2.64 29.23 -20.83
CA LEU A 742 -1.86 29.33 -19.60
C LEU A 742 -0.37 29.08 -19.85
N LEU A 743 -0.04 27.92 -20.43
CA LEU A 743 1.34 27.53 -20.70
C LEU A 743 1.99 28.43 -21.76
N ARG A 744 1.21 28.94 -22.72
CA ARG A 744 1.72 29.88 -23.72
C ARG A 744 2.07 31.23 -23.09
N TRP A 745 1.25 31.75 -22.19
CA TRP A 745 1.58 32.97 -21.46
C TRP A 745 2.77 32.79 -20.54
N GLU A 746 2.89 31.64 -19.87
CA GLU A 746 4.07 31.32 -19.07
C GLU A 746 5.34 31.34 -19.94
N SER A 747 5.31 30.75 -21.14
CA SER A 747 6.47 30.77 -22.05
C SER A 747 6.92 32.19 -22.44
N LYS A 748 6.00 33.17 -22.42
CA LYS A 748 6.28 34.56 -22.79
C LYS A 748 6.64 35.46 -21.60
N LEU A 749 6.00 35.24 -20.45
CA LEU A 749 6.13 36.09 -19.26
C LEU A 749 7.11 35.50 -18.23
N GLN A 750 7.45 34.21 -18.36
CA GLN A 750 8.52 33.51 -17.66
C GLN A 750 8.45 33.66 -16.13
N TRP A 751 7.24 33.65 -15.57
CA TRP A 751 7.05 33.81 -14.12
C TRP A 751 7.61 32.62 -13.33
N MET A 752 7.63 31.40 -13.87
CA MET A 752 8.21 30.24 -13.16
C MET A 752 9.73 30.36 -13.01
N ALA A 753 10.39 31.01 -13.96
CA ALA A 753 11.83 31.30 -13.91
C ALA A 753 12.17 32.49 -13.00
N ALA A 754 11.17 33.22 -12.48
CA ALA A 754 11.41 34.33 -11.57
C ALA A 754 12.04 33.83 -10.25
N PRO A 755 13.03 34.56 -9.69
CA PRO A 755 13.80 34.10 -8.54
C PRO A 755 12.99 34.06 -7.23
N SER A 756 11.86 34.78 -7.18
CA SER A 756 11.01 34.87 -6.00
C SER A 756 9.59 35.32 -6.37
N GLU A 757 8.66 34.91 -5.54
CA GLU A 757 7.29 35.40 -5.43
C GLU A 757 7.13 36.34 -4.22
N LYS A 758 6.16 37.26 -4.31
CA LYS A 758 5.74 38.13 -3.20
C LYS A 758 4.25 37.92 -2.96
N LEU A 759 3.87 37.36 -1.80
CA LEU A 759 2.47 37.34 -1.39
C LEU A 759 2.04 38.78 -1.07
N ILE A 760 0.98 39.25 -1.73
CA ILE A 760 0.43 40.60 -1.53
C ILE A 760 -0.69 40.51 -0.50
N VAL A 761 -1.64 39.61 -0.72
CA VAL A 761 -2.74 39.40 0.21
C VAL A 761 -3.18 37.95 0.23
N CYS A 762 -3.56 37.47 1.40
CA CYS A 762 -4.30 36.24 1.60
C CYS A 762 -5.35 36.55 2.67
N MET A 763 -6.60 36.78 2.26
CA MET A 763 -7.69 37.16 3.18
C MET A 763 -8.63 35.96 3.37
N PRO A 764 -8.58 35.25 4.52
CA PRO A 764 -9.42 34.08 4.76
C PRO A 764 -10.93 34.39 4.77
N SER A 765 -11.32 35.60 5.18
CA SER A 765 -12.72 36.05 5.19
C SER A 765 -13.28 36.21 3.79
N ASP A 766 -12.49 36.84 2.92
CA ASP A 766 -12.93 37.23 1.58
C ASP A 766 -12.65 36.12 0.56
N LYS A 767 -11.82 35.12 0.93
CA LYS A 767 -11.28 34.09 0.04
C LYS A 767 -10.55 34.70 -1.16
N VAL A 768 -9.95 35.87 -0.94
CA VAL A 768 -9.15 36.58 -1.94
C VAL A 768 -7.67 36.34 -1.69
N VAL A 769 -6.96 35.95 -2.73
CA VAL A 769 -5.50 35.76 -2.70
C VAL A 769 -4.88 36.52 -3.86
N ALA A 770 -3.84 37.31 -3.57
CA ALA A 770 -3.05 38.00 -4.57
C ALA A 770 -1.56 37.84 -4.31
N PHE A 771 -0.79 37.64 -5.37
CA PHE A 771 0.68 37.57 -5.30
C PHE A 771 1.32 38.09 -6.59
N GLU A 772 2.55 38.60 -6.46
CA GLU A 772 3.38 38.97 -7.60
C GLU A 772 4.42 37.88 -7.86
N ARG A 773 4.63 37.54 -9.13
CA ARG A 773 5.71 36.65 -9.56
C ARG A 773 6.18 37.02 -10.97
N GLY A 774 7.49 37.26 -11.10
CA GLY A 774 8.04 37.81 -12.33
C GLY A 774 7.40 39.19 -12.63
N PRO A 775 7.02 39.48 -13.88
CA PRO A 775 6.34 40.73 -14.21
C PRO A 775 4.83 40.73 -13.90
N CYS A 776 4.30 39.65 -13.30
CA CYS A 776 2.87 39.41 -13.22
C CYS A 776 2.32 39.61 -11.81
N LEU A 777 1.13 40.20 -11.72
CA LEU A 777 0.26 40.23 -10.54
C LEU A 777 -0.87 39.23 -10.75
N PHE A 778 -0.92 38.21 -9.89
CA PHE A 778 -1.99 37.21 -9.87
C PHE A 778 -3.04 37.60 -8.84
N LEU A 779 -4.32 37.47 -9.23
CA LEU A 779 -5.46 37.77 -8.38
C LEU A 779 -6.44 36.61 -8.45
N PHE A 780 -6.96 36.17 -7.29
CA PHE A 780 -7.97 35.12 -7.22
C PHE A 780 -9.06 35.50 -6.24
N ASN A 781 -10.30 35.30 -6.63
CA ASN A 781 -11.46 35.28 -5.75
C ASN A 781 -12.05 33.86 -5.72
N PHE A 782 -11.72 33.10 -4.69
CA PHE A 782 -12.25 31.76 -4.46
C PHE A 782 -13.59 31.73 -3.74
N HIS A 783 -14.17 32.89 -3.39
CA HIS A 783 -15.45 32.92 -2.71
C HIS A 783 -16.51 32.26 -3.60
N PRO A 784 -17.38 31.38 -3.06
CA PRO A 784 -18.36 30.66 -3.86
C PRO A 784 -19.43 31.54 -4.52
N THR A 785 -19.60 32.79 -4.08
CA THR A 785 -20.75 33.65 -4.43
C THR A 785 -20.48 35.15 -4.34
N ALA A 786 -19.56 35.62 -3.50
CA ALA A 786 -19.31 37.04 -3.31
C ALA A 786 -18.64 37.68 -4.53
N TRP A 787 -19.19 38.81 -4.94
CA TRP A 787 -18.59 39.72 -5.91
C TRP A 787 -18.02 40.92 -5.17
N TYR A 788 -16.76 41.24 -5.41
CA TYR A 788 -16.14 42.45 -4.88
C TYR A 788 -15.95 43.48 -5.98
N SER A 789 -16.56 44.66 -5.84
CA SER A 789 -16.35 45.75 -6.80
C SER A 789 -15.31 46.72 -6.28
N GLN A 790 -14.45 47.21 -7.17
CA GLN A 790 -13.38 48.16 -6.84
C GLN A 790 -12.53 47.68 -5.65
N TYR A 791 -12.20 46.39 -5.61
CA TYR A 791 -11.39 45.80 -4.56
C TYR A 791 -9.96 46.34 -4.66
N ARG A 792 -9.44 46.90 -3.56
CA ARG A 792 -8.11 47.53 -3.54
C ARG A 792 -7.03 46.47 -3.31
N ILE A 793 -6.08 46.38 -4.23
CA ILE A 793 -4.94 45.45 -4.16
C ILE A 793 -3.63 46.23 -4.30
N GLY A 794 -2.63 45.88 -3.48
CA GLY A 794 -1.27 46.41 -3.61
C GLY A 794 -0.58 45.93 -4.89
N THR A 795 0.26 46.77 -5.49
CA THR A 795 1.13 46.35 -6.60
C THR A 795 2.44 47.10 -6.59
N SER A 796 3.49 46.44 -7.08
CA SER A 796 4.80 47.04 -7.34
C SER A 796 4.87 47.73 -8.71
N SER A 797 3.86 47.56 -9.57
CA SER A 797 3.82 48.21 -10.89
C SER A 797 3.53 49.70 -10.77
N THR A 798 4.33 50.51 -11.46
CA THR A 798 4.11 51.96 -11.61
C THR A 798 3.44 52.33 -12.94
N THR A 799 3.26 51.35 -13.83
CA THR A 799 2.64 51.50 -15.14
C THR A 799 1.27 50.83 -15.21
N PRO A 800 0.39 51.24 -16.14
CA PRO A 800 -0.88 50.56 -16.35
C PRO A 800 -0.71 49.05 -16.55
N LEU A 801 -1.60 48.28 -15.90
CA LEU A 801 -1.67 46.83 -15.99
C LEU A 801 -2.83 46.42 -16.91
N LEU A 802 -2.66 45.31 -17.62
CA LEU A 802 -3.69 44.68 -18.45
C LEU A 802 -3.72 43.17 -18.18
N ALA A 803 -4.87 42.55 -18.36
CA ALA A 803 -5.00 41.10 -18.25
C ALA A 803 -4.22 40.40 -19.38
N ALA A 804 -3.27 39.56 -18.98
CA ALA A 804 -2.66 38.56 -19.85
C ALA A 804 -3.63 37.37 -20.01
N LEU A 805 -4.21 36.92 -18.90
CA LEU A 805 -5.08 35.76 -18.84
C LEU A 805 -6.21 36.03 -17.84
N ASP A 806 -7.45 35.79 -18.27
CA ASP A 806 -8.62 35.83 -17.40
C ASP A 806 -9.38 34.51 -17.46
N THR A 807 -9.47 33.82 -16.31
CA THR A 807 -10.21 32.56 -16.23
C THR A 807 -11.70 32.70 -16.54
N ASP A 808 -12.27 33.90 -16.46
CA ASP A 808 -13.69 34.18 -16.71
C ASP A 808 -13.99 34.54 -18.17
N GLU A 809 -13.01 34.50 -19.08
CA GLU A 809 -13.26 34.70 -20.51
C GLU A 809 -14.21 33.63 -21.07
N GLY A 810 -15.12 34.05 -21.96
CA GLY A 810 -16.09 33.19 -22.63
C GLY A 810 -15.45 32.07 -23.44
N ARG A 811 -14.26 32.30 -24.00
CA ARG A 811 -13.46 31.27 -24.69
C ARG A 811 -13.09 30.09 -23.79
N PHE A 812 -12.98 30.34 -22.49
CA PHE A 812 -12.74 29.31 -21.47
C PHE A 812 -14.02 28.83 -20.79
N GLY A 813 -15.20 29.18 -21.33
CA GLY A 813 -16.50 28.87 -20.75
C GLY A 813 -16.81 29.68 -19.48
N GLY A 814 -16.19 30.84 -19.32
CA GLY A 814 -16.54 31.85 -18.31
C GLY A 814 -17.69 32.76 -18.75
N LEU A 815 -17.95 33.81 -17.98
CA LEU A 815 -19.09 34.71 -18.16
C LEU A 815 -18.72 36.13 -18.64
N ASP A 816 -17.45 36.38 -18.96
CA ASP A 816 -16.93 37.67 -19.41
C ASP A 816 -17.28 38.84 -18.45
N ARG A 817 -17.15 38.61 -17.14
CA ARG A 817 -17.59 39.58 -16.11
C ARG A 817 -16.56 40.64 -15.77
N HIS A 818 -15.28 40.39 -16.02
CA HIS A 818 -14.26 41.43 -15.86
C HIS A 818 -14.35 42.42 -17.01
N GLN A 819 -14.31 43.72 -16.70
CA GLN A 819 -14.29 44.76 -17.72
C GLN A 819 -12.85 44.96 -18.21
N ASP A 820 -12.65 44.88 -19.53
CA ASP A 820 -11.34 45.05 -20.18
C ASP A 820 -10.91 46.53 -20.13
N ALA A 821 -10.36 46.95 -19.01
CA ALA A 821 -9.89 48.32 -18.77
C ALA A 821 -8.43 48.29 -18.32
N HIS A 822 -7.62 49.20 -18.89
CA HIS A 822 -6.25 49.42 -18.43
C HIS A 822 -6.29 49.87 -16.96
N LEU A 823 -5.88 48.99 -16.05
CA LEU A 823 -5.89 49.24 -14.61
C LEU A 823 -4.72 50.17 -14.28
N LYS A 824 -5.04 51.42 -13.97
CA LYS A 824 -4.04 52.46 -13.66
C LYS A 824 -3.67 52.37 -12.17
N PRO A 825 -2.39 52.14 -11.82
CA PRO A 825 -1.95 52.23 -10.43
C PRO A 825 -2.15 53.64 -9.88
N PHE A 826 -2.51 53.75 -8.59
CA PHE A 826 -2.50 55.02 -7.88
C PHE A 826 -1.08 55.59 -7.74
N PRO A 827 -0.92 56.91 -7.57
CA PRO A 827 0.38 57.54 -7.36
C PRO A 827 1.14 57.00 -6.13
N ILE A 828 2.47 57.10 -6.17
CA ILE A 828 3.36 56.73 -5.05
C ILE A 828 2.96 57.54 -3.79
N GLY A 829 2.68 56.82 -2.70
CA GLY A 829 2.14 57.40 -1.45
C GLY A 829 0.74 56.88 -1.08
N GLU A 830 0.06 56.22 -2.03
CA GLU A 830 -1.20 55.49 -1.85
C GLU A 830 -0.99 53.96 -1.79
N GLY A 831 0.03 53.56 -1.04
CA GLY A 831 0.41 52.16 -0.84
C GLY A 831 -0.68 51.35 -0.13
N TRP A 832 -0.71 50.05 -0.42
CA TRP A 832 -1.65 49.09 0.17
C TRP A 832 -0.99 47.71 0.25
N ASN A 833 -1.38 46.87 1.20
CA ASN A 833 -0.81 45.53 1.39
C ASN A 833 0.74 45.48 1.32
N GLU A 834 1.43 46.38 2.04
CA GLU A 834 2.90 46.47 2.05
C GLU A 834 3.55 46.67 0.66
N CYS A 835 2.81 47.31 -0.25
CA CYS A 835 3.27 47.75 -1.56
C CYS A 835 3.20 49.27 -1.65
N ASP A 836 4.13 49.88 -2.41
CA ASP A 836 4.21 51.32 -2.57
C ASP A 836 3.07 51.90 -3.45
N GLY A 837 2.45 51.06 -4.28
CA GLY A 837 1.30 51.38 -5.12
C GLY A 837 0.11 50.45 -4.89
N SER A 838 -1.03 50.80 -5.48
CA SER A 838 -2.25 49.99 -5.46
C SER A 838 -3.12 50.20 -6.70
N ILE A 839 -4.03 49.26 -6.95
CA ILE A 839 -5.07 49.31 -8.01
C ILE A 839 -6.46 49.04 -7.42
N LEU A 840 -7.52 49.45 -8.12
CA LEU A 840 -8.88 48.97 -7.89
C LEU A 840 -9.27 47.99 -9.00
N VAL A 841 -9.81 46.84 -8.63
CA VAL A 841 -10.20 45.79 -9.57
C VAL A 841 -11.53 45.17 -9.15
N ASP A 842 -12.40 44.88 -10.11
CA ASP A 842 -13.61 44.09 -9.85
C ASP A 842 -13.23 42.60 -9.82
N LEU A 843 -13.65 41.88 -8.79
CA LEU A 843 -13.36 40.45 -8.57
C LEU A 843 -14.69 39.67 -8.41
N PRO A 844 -15.27 39.15 -9.51
CA PRO A 844 -16.40 38.25 -9.47
C PRO A 844 -16.08 36.94 -8.72
N ALA A 845 -17.12 36.26 -8.23
CA ALA A 845 -16.96 34.97 -7.56
C ALA A 845 -16.36 33.91 -8.49
N ARG A 846 -15.42 33.11 -7.94
CA ARG A 846 -14.72 32.02 -8.63
C ARG A 846 -14.02 32.45 -9.91
N THR A 847 -13.21 33.50 -9.82
CA THR A 847 -12.36 33.95 -10.93
C THR A 847 -10.91 34.15 -10.50
N GLY A 848 -10.01 33.98 -11.46
CA GLY A 848 -8.60 34.30 -11.38
C GLY A 848 -8.15 35.15 -12.57
N LEU A 849 -7.23 36.08 -12.31
CA LEU A 849 -6.63 37.00 -13.27
C LEU A 849 -5.11 36.96 -13.18
N VAL A 850 -4.45 37.08 -14.33
CA VAL A 850 -3.03 37.40 -14.43
C VAL A 850 -2.90 38.76 -15.10
N LEU A 851 -2.47 39.75 -14.34
CA LEU A 851 -2.20 41.10 -14.82
C LEU A 851 -0.71 41.28 -15.07
N ALA A 852 -0.34 42.01 -16.11
CA ALA A 852 1.05 42.41 -16.36
C ALA A 852 1.11 43.85 -16.92
N PRO A 853 2.26 44.54 -16.79
CA PRO A 853 2.45 45.86 -17.38
C PRO A 853 2.16 45.86 -18.89
N VAL A 854 1.46 46.89 -19.36
CA VAL A 854 1.03 46.99 -20.76
C VAL A 854 2.21 46.91 -21.73
N ASP A 855 3.32 47.58 -21.42
CA ASP A 855 4.54 47.55 -22.22
C ASP A 855 5.19 46.15 -22.26
N VAL A 856 5.17 45.43 -21.13
CA VAL A 856 5.65 44.05 -21.05
C VAL A 856 4.77 43.14 -21.91
N LEU A 857 3.44 43.30 -21.86
CA LEU A 857 2.51 42.51 -22.66
C LEU A 857 2.62 42.80 -24.16
N GLU A 858 2.73 44.07 -24.55
CA GLU A 858 2.95 44.44 -25.95
C GLU A 858 4.27 43.88 -26.48
N LYS A 859 5.34 43.92 -25.67
CA LYS A 859 6.61 43.30 -26.02
C LYS A 859 6.47 41.78 -26.14
N ALA A 860 5.81 41.14 -25.18
CA ALA A 860 5.57 39.70 -25.19
C ALA A 860 4.79 39.25 -26.43
N ARG A 861 3.79 40.02 -26.87
CA ARG A 861 3.00 39.78 -28.10
C ARG A 861 3.78 39.99 -29.41
N ARG A 862 4.90 40.71 -29.38
CA ARG A 862 5.75 40.91 -30.58
C ARG A 862 6.82 39.82 -30.74
N THR A 863 7.14 39.10 -29.68
CA THR A 863 8.16 38.06 -29.70
C THR A 863 7.59 36.78 -30.32
N ALA A 864 8.00 36.49 -31.56
CA ALA A 864 7.56 35.30 -32.29
C ALA A 864 8.02 34.01 -31.59
N VAL A 865 7.06 33.19 -31.16
CA VAL A 865 7.29 31.83 -30.64
C VAL A 865 6.39 30.86 -31.41
N LYS A 866 6.88 29.68 -31.77
CA LYS A 866 6.11 28.65 -32.49
C LYS A 866 4.81 28.31 -31.77
N GLY A 867 3.65 28.47 -32.43
CA GLY A 867 2.31 28.22 -31.87
C GLY A 867 1.70 29.40 -31.10
N GLU A 868 2.18 30.63 -31.34
CA GLU A 868 1.62 31.86 -30.75
C GLU A 868 0.18 32.14 -31.21
N GLU A 869 -0.23 31.60 -32.36
CA GLU A 869 -1.59 31.75 -32.89
C GLU A 869 -2.67 31.32 -31.88
N VAL A 870 -2.36 30.41 -30.94
CA VAL A 870 -3.30 29.92 -29.92
C VAL A 870 -3.88 31.04 -29.05
N LEU A 871 -3.10 32.08 -28.72
CA LEU A 871 -3.57 33.18 -27.85
C LEU A 871 -4.67 34.02 -28.53
N ALA A 872 -4.65 34.06 -29.86
CA ALA A 872 -5.59 34.84 -30.67
C ALA A 872 -6.78 34.00 -31.19
N MET A 873 -6.76 32.67 -30.99
CA MET A 873 -7.82 31.78 -31.46
C MET A 873 -9.09 31.87 -30.59
N ASP A 874 -10.22 31.52 -31.19
CA ASP A 874 -11.36 31.00 -30.45
C ASP A 874 -11.17 29.51 -30.13
N VAL A 875 -11.85 29.01 -29.11
CA VAL A 875 -11.77 27.61 -28.69
C VAL A 875 -12.14 26.63 -29.82
N ASP A 876 -13.11 26.97 -30.68
CA ASP A 876 -13.51 26.09 -31.78
C ASP A 876 -12.49 26.06 -32.93
N ASP A 877 -11.77 27.16 -33.13
CA ASP A 877 -10.66 27.24 -34.09
C ASP A 877 -9.46 26.44 -33.58
N PHE A 878 -9.17 26.54 -32.28
CA PHE A 878 -8.15 25.73 -31.63
C PHE A 878 -8.41 24.24 -31.84
N VAL A 879 -9.60 23.75 -31.48
CA VAL A 879 -9.99 22.34 -31.69
C VAL A 879 -9.89 21.94 -33.17
N SER A 880 -10.20 22.85 -34.09
CA SER A 880 -10.10 22.58 -35.53
C SER A 880 -8.65 22.52 -36.03
N SER A 881 -7.73 23.20 -35.36
CA SER A 881 -6.30 23.24 -35.67
C SER A 881 -5.54 22.02 -35.16
N LEU A 882 -6.09 21.30 -34.17
CA LEU A 882 -5.45 20.11 -33.63
C LEU A 882 -5.26 19.05 -34.73
N PRO A 883 -4.08 18.42 -34.81
CA PRO A 883 -3.83 17.39 -35.81
C PRO A 883 -4.83 16.26 -35.61
N ARG A 884 -5.76 16.06 -36.56
CA ARG A 884 -6.72 14.95 -36.51
C ARG A 884 -5.98 13.64 -36.73
N TRP A 885 -5.71 12.93 -35.65
CA TRP A 885 -5.25 11.55 -35.72
C TRP A 885 -6.38 10.70 -36.32
N LYS A 886 -6.28 10.40 -37.62
CA LYS A 886 -7.04 9.30 -38.21
C LYS A 886 -6.54 8.02 -37.54
N ILE A 887 -7.18 7.62 -36.45
CA ILE A 887 -7.06 6.26 -35.93
C ILE A 887 -7.39 5.35 -37.13
N ARG A 888 -6.37 4.69 -37.68
CA ARG A 888 -6.60 3.58 -38.59
C ARG A 888 -7.34 2.55 -37.76
N ALA A 889 -8.65 2.47 -37.96
CA ALA A 889 -9.46 1.35 -37.50
C ALA A 889 -8.98 0.09 -38.23
N ASN A 890 -7.83 -0.46 -37.82
CA ASN A 890 -7.55 -1.86 -38.06
C ASN A 890 -8.37 -2.62 -37.02
N GLY A 891 -9.60 -2.95 -37.42
CA GLY A 891 -10.44 -3.90 -36.72
C GLY A 891 -9.73 -5.25 -36.65
N ALA A 892 -9.15 -5.54 -35.50
CA ALA A 892 -8.94 -6.89 -35.01
C ALA A 892 -9.18 -6.85 -33.51
N ALA A 893 -10.44 -7.08 -33.11
CA ALA A 893 -10.71 -7.52 -31.76
C ALA A 893 -9.88 -8.80 -31.52
N PRO A 894 -9.17 -8.94 -30.38
CA PRO A 894 -8.63 -10.25 -30.02
C PRO A 894 -9.82 -11.19 -29.84
N ALA A 895 -9.89 -12.23 -30.67
CA ALA A 895 -10.91 -13.26 -30.57
C ALA A 895 -10.89 -13.85 -29.16
N THR A 896 -12.00 -13.71 -28.46
CA THR A 896 -12.34 -14.49 -27.29
C THR A 896 -12.61 -15.94 -27.72
N SER A 897 -12.26 -16.87 -26.83
CA SER A 897 -12.55 -18.32 -26.81
C SER A 897 -12.04 -19.20 -27.98
N GLY A 898 -11.03 -20.02 -27.66
CA GLY A 898 -10.61 -21.16 -28.47
C GLY A 898 -9.78 -22.13 -27.63
N SER A 899 -10.38 -23.26 -27.29
CA SER A 899 -9.86 -24.43 -26.58
C SER A 899 -8.36 -24.72 -26.75
N VAL A 900 -7.72 -25.06 -25.62
CA VAL A 900 -6.45 -25.78 -25.55
C VAL A 900 -6.55 -27.07 -26.38
N GLY A 901 -5.82 -27.10 -27.49
CA GLY A 901 -5.71 -28.25 -28.40
C GLY A 901 -4.27 -28.42 -28.85
N THR A 902 -3.66 -29.48 -28.35
CA THR A 902 -2.38 -30.09 -28.74
C THR A 902 -2.12 -30.07 -30.26
N ALA A 903 -0.95 -29.58 -30.68
CA ALA A 903 -0.19 -30.16 -31.81
C ALA A 903 1.23 -29.57 -31.91
N ILE A 904 2.20 -30.33 -31.41
CA ILE A 904 3.59 -30.29 -31.86
C ILE A 904 3.62 -30.88 -33.28
N LYS A 905 4.14 -30.13 -34.27
CA LYS A 905 5.04 -30.61 -35.35
C LYS A 905 5.25 -29.59 -36.47
N GLY A 906 6.53 -29.28 -36.72
CA GLY A 906 7.12 -29.28 -38.06
C GLY A 906 7.21 -27.95 -38.80
N GLY A 907 8.43 -27.62 -39.26
CA GLY A 907 8.62 -26.76 -40.42
C GLY A 907 9.72 -25.72 -40.31
N VAL A 908 10.98 -26.16 -40.31
CA VAL A 908 12.12 -25.30 -40.66
C VAL A 908 11.93 -24.84 -42.11
N SER A 909 11.89 -23.53 -42.35
CA SER A 909 12.16 -22.99 -43.69
C SER A 909 13.01 -21.73 -43.58
N SER A 910 14.18 -21.83 -44.19
CA SER A 910 15.23 -20.84 -44.38
C SER A 910 14.84 -19.77 -45.39
N MET A 911 15.26 -18.51 -45.18
CA MET A 911 15.80 -17.55 -46.19
C MET A 911 16.01 -16.15 -45.54
N PRO A 912 16.78 -15.20 -46.13
CA PRO A 912 18.25 -15.16 -46.09
C PRO A 912 18.80 -13.87 -45.45
N VAL A 913 20.06 -13.93 -45.01
CA VAL A 913 20.85 -12.83 -44.45
C VAL A 913 21.16 -11.79 -45.53
N GLY A 914 20.72 -10.54 -45.31
CA GLY A 914 21.01 -9.38 -46.16
C GLY A 914 22.02 -8.43 -45.53
N GLY A 915 23.28 -8.56 -45.94
CA GLY A 915 24.31 -7.51 -46.09
C GLY A 915 24.41 -6.35 -45.09
N VAL A 916 25.32 -6.49 -44.12
CA VAL A 916 25.92 -5.39 -43.35
C VAL A 916 26.89 -4.59 -44.23
N ARG A 917 26.75 -3.25 -44.27
CA ARG A 917 27.78 -2.32 -44.76
C ARG A 917 28.55 -1.73 -43.55
N PRO A 918 29.89 -1.64 -43.58
CA PRO A 918 30.65 -1.02 -42.51
C PRO A 918 30.90 0.48 -42.79
N MET A 919 30.67 1.35 -41.79
CA MET A 919 31.31 2.67 -41.68
C MET A 919 32.10 2.65 -40.36
N LYS A 920 33.42 2.42 -40.43
CA LYS A 920 34.51 3.43 -40.48
C LYS A 920 34.61 4.29 -39.22
N ASN A 921 35.56 3.87 -38.39
CA ASN A 921 36.25 4.65 -37.35
C ASN A 921 36.71 6.02 -37.88
N GLY A 922 36.61 7.03 -37.02
CA GLY A 922 37.31 8.31 -37.17
C GLY A 922 37.05 9.23 -35.97
N PHE A 923 38.01 9.21 -35.04
CA PHE A 923 38.40 10.20 -34.00
C PHE A 923 37.35 11.06 -33.30
#